data_AF-W3XE75-F1
#
_entry.id   AF-W3XE75-F1
#
_cell.length_a   1.000
_cell.length_b   1.000
_cell.length_c   1.000
_cell.angle_alpha   90.00
_cell.angle_beta   90.00
_cell.angle_gamma   90.00
#
_symmetry.space_group_name_H-M   'P 1'
#
loop_
_entity.id
_entity.type
_entity.pdbx_description
1 polymer ?
#
loop_
_entity_poly.entity_id
_entity_poly.type
_entity_poly.pdbx_seq_one_letter_code
_entity_poly.pdbx_strand_id
1 'polypeptide(L)'
;MDGLPNEILIHVLELFPTQALLPLALVSQRFYGLVSRLHYARLVEAIALQDHELILECYHPSAKISTPYMFCDYLGTDGLEAVGLDPTLTSIGNLYSRFRPVLSEEHRRPRARHATKSVLEGKEEPIVEWPTHDIYLEPSELFSQICTIINMIKVGPKRGLFLSYVNVVECVIRIWREWLANESSKPSSWQPDSPSDLASSAIVWTDSSKNYGIRLKVIEKPDVQAPILVGPGEDPPVSTPRTLKSSHSGHGTVGSAANPTARAATPTLGETPGDVPEYIIRHAPLVWLHSQDPFRPSDILQHVQHTTPTVGTEPIANLPELDLDNLDLLNDRPEGNPVALTANEDITGLPTWLYGETPNEAGLLSNATACAVILVESGENAGDVDAFYFYFYSYDRGPNITQVLPPLNGVLGSRIDTNASFGDHVGDWEHNMIRFRGGKPTGIYYSEHSDGSAYDWDHAALTIEDERPIVYSAYGSHANWVSPGNHTHDSVLVDYCDAGLRWDPVSSAYFYHFDSDTSRLSRIFPTGSTETSNFTSFLYFSGRWGDVQYADDDPRQRTVPYFGLKRYVTGPTGPLTKQLVRKGLSPDHKEKRPWIQRAVAIFMLLYPYFFRGWRAWLSGLVFLGVIVTIILCTRRAIKGYLSRRQGYRKVNTGADVPLETLEFRDDITHHSQVN
;
A
#
# COMPACT_ATOMS: atom_id res chain seq x y z
N MET A 1 -10.28 -55.86 10.19
CA MET A 1 -11.26 -54.74 10.12
C MET A 1 -12.59 -55.18 9.51
N ASP A 2 -12.68 -56.40 9.01
CA ASP A 2 -13.69 -56.84 8.05
C ASP A 2 -15.06 -57.14 8.68
N GLY A 3 -15.10 -57.30 10.00
CA GLY A 3 -16.33 -57.48 10.78
C GLY A 3 -17.00 -56.22 11.31
N LEU A 4 -16.41 -55.02 11.13
CA LEU A 4 -17.07 -53.77 11.53
C LEU A 4 -18.13 -53.38 10.46
N PRO A 5 -19.34 -52.94 10.82
CA PRO A 5 -20.32 -52.39 9.86
C PRO A 5 -19.82 -51.12 9.16
N ASN A 6 -20.35 -50.82 7.96
CA ASN A 6 -19.95 -49.62 7.20
C ASN A 6 -20.42 -48.33 7.88
N GLU A 7 -21.55 -48.40 8.58
CA GLU A 7 -22.24 -47.33 9.27
C GLU A 7 -21.37 -46.78 10.42
N ILE A 8 -20.73 -47.69 11.17
CA ILE A 8 -19.78 -47.31 12.24
C ILE A 8 -18.53 -46.65 11.64
N LEU A 9 -18.03 -47.18 10.52
CA LEU A 9 -16.88 -46.56 9.83
C LEU A 9 -17.22 -45.18 9.28
N ILE A 10 -18.43 -44.96 8.74
CA ILE A 10 -18.88 -43.65 8.27
C ILE A 10 -18.91 -42.66 9.42
N HIS A 11 -19.55 -42.97 10.56
CA HIS A 11 -19.61 -42.07 11.71
C HIS A 11 -18.23 -41.74 12.31
N VAL A 12 -17.26 -42.66 12.26
CA VAL A 12 -15.87 -42.37 12.68
C VAL A 12 -15.17 -41.46 11.67
N LEU A 13 -15.33 -41.70 10.37
CA LEU A 13 -14.73 -40.89 9.30
C LEU A 13 -15.38 -39.50 9.18
N GLU A 14 -16.66 -39.37 9.51
CA GLU A 14 -17.44 -38.14 9.52
C GLU A 14 -16.87 -37.05 10.44
N LEU A 15 -16.07 -37.43 11.44
CA LEU A 15 -15.38 -36.51 12.35
C LEU A 15 -14.11 -35.87 11.74
N PHE A 16 -13.59 -36.38 10.62
CA PHE A 16 -12.35 -35.90 10.02
C PHE A 16 -12.61 -34.82 8.94
N PRO A 17 -11.73 -33.80 8.81
CA PRO A 17 -11.80 -32.83 7.72
C PRO A 17 -11.78 -33.49 6.34
N THR A 18 -12.49 -32.91 5.36
CA THR A 18 -12.68 -33.55 4.04
C THR A 18 -11.36 -33.89 3.33
N GLN A 19 -10.35 -33.02 3.42
CA GLN A 19 -9.02 -33.27 2.85
C GLN A 19 -8.28 -34.42 3.55
N ALA A 20 -8.41 -34.55 4.89
CA ALA A 20 -7.75 -35.58 5.68
C ALA A 20 -8.29 -37.00 5.41
N LEU A 21 -9.45 -37.12 4.75
CA LEU A 21 -10.03 -38.39 4.33
C LEU A 21 -9.43 -38.93 3.02
N LEU A 22 -8.86 -38.06 2.15
CA LEU A 22 -8.32 -38.48 0.85
C LEU A 22 -7.17 -39.51 0.97
N PRO A 23 -6.19 -39.38 1.89
CA PRO A 23 -5.18 -40.43 2.10
C PRO A 23 -5.77 -41.79 2.51
N LEU A 24 -6.88 -41.80 3.24
CA LEU A 24 -7.53 -43.04 3.69
C LEU A 24 -8.17 -43.80 2.53
N ALA A 25 -8.58 -43.11 1.45
CA ALA A 25 -9.09 -43.75 0.23
C ALA A 25 -8.06 -44.65 -0.46
N LEU A 26 -6.75 -44.43 -0.22
CA LEU A 26 -5.67 -45.24 -0.78
C LEU A 26 -5.44 -46.56 0.01
N VAL A 27 -5.99 -46.68 1.22
CA VAL A 27 -5.71 -47.82 2.13
C VAL A 27 -6.42 -49.10 1.70
N SER A 28 -7.66 -49.00 1.19
CA SER A 28 -8.37 -50.15 0.61
C SER A 28 -9.55 -49.71 -0.25
N GLN A 29 -10.01 -50.61 -1.14
CA GLN A 29 -11.23 -50.42 -1.93
C GLN A 29 -12.47 -50.12 -1.08
N ARG A 30 -12.52 -50.67 0.15
CA ARG A 30 -13.60 -50.39 1.10
C ARG A 30 -13.54 -48.94 1.61
N PHE A 31 -12.36 -48.47 2.01
CA PHE A 31 -12.20 -47.07 2.41
C PHE A 31 -12.41 -46.11 1.24
N TYR A 32 -11.96 -46.44 0.02
CA TYR A 32 -12.24 -45.67 -1.19
C TYR A 32 -13.75 -45.42 -1.39
N GLY A 33 -14.57 -46.47 -1.30
CA GLY A 33 -16.03 -46.35 -1.44
C GLY A 33 -16.69 -45.54 -0.31
N LEU A 34 -16.23 -45.69 0.94
CA LEU A 34 -16.76 -44.90 2.07
C LEU A 34 -16.36 -43.42 1.98
N VAL A 35 -15.09 -43.13 1.67
CA VAL A 35 -14.59 -41.75 1.50
C VAL A 35 -15.28 -41.05 0.33
N SER A 36 -15.49 -41.75 -0.80
CA SER A 36 -16.21 -41.18 -1.95
C SER A 36 -17.66 -40.83 -1.62
N ARG A 37 -18.37 -41.70 -0.90
CA ARG A 37 -19.75 -41.44 -0.43
C ARG A 37 -19.81 -40.27 0.56
N LEU A 38 -18.85 -40.17 1.48
CA LEU A 38 -18.78 -39.08 2.45
C LEU A 38 -18.44 -37.74 1.78
N HIS A 39 -17.59 -37.72 0.75
CA HIS A 39 -17.34 -36.54 -0.08
C HIS A 39 -18.60 -36.10 -0.85
N TYR A 40 -19.32 -37.05 -1.44
CA TYR A 40 -20.58 -36.77 -2.13
C TYR A 40 -21.64 -36.20 -1.16
N ALA A 41 -21.81 -36.82 0.02
CA ALA A 41 -22.75 -36.35 1.04
C ALA A 41 -22.44 -34.91 1.49
N ARG A 42 -21.17 -34.61 1.81
CA ARG A 42 -20.73 -33.25 2.19
C ARG A 42 -20.87 -32.24 1.06
N LEU A 43 -20.70 -32.64 -0.20
CA LEU A 43 -20.95 -31.77 -1.36
C LEU A 43 -22.44 -31.42 -1.49
N VAL A 44 -23.34 -32.40 -1.33
CA VAL A 44 -24.79 -32.18 -1.32
C VAL A 44 -25.22 -31.29 -0.15
N GLU A 45 -24.66 -31.50 1.04
CA GLU A 45 -24.90 -30.66 2.22
C GLU A 45 -24.41 -29.23 2.01
N ALA A 46 -23.19 -29.03 1.48
CA ALA A 46 -22.63 -27.72 1.19
C ALA A 46 -23.49 -26.91 0.20
N ILE A 47 -24.11 -27.58 -0.78
CA ILE A 47 -25.05 -26.98 -1.74
C ILE A 47 -26.38 -26.57 -1.07
N ALA A 48 -26.76 -27.21 0.04
CA ALA A 48 -27.99 -26.90 0.78
C ALA A 48 -27.83 -25.79 1.85
N LEU A 49 -26.63 -25.24 2.04
CA LEU A 49 -26.33 -24.22 3.06
C LEU A 49 -26.94 -22.85 2.72
N GLN A 50 -28.16 -22.59 3.21
CA GLN A 50 -28.91 -21.34 2.95
C GLN A 50 -28.26 -20.06 3.51
N ASP A 51 -27.41 -20.18 4.55
CA ASP A 51 -26.75 -19.05 5.20
C ASP A 51 -25.43 -18.63 4.53
N HIS A 52 -24.97 -19.36 3.50
CA HIS A 52 -23.68 -19.12 2.85
C HIS A 52 -23.85 -18.65 1.41
N GLU A 53 -23.23 -17.53 1.09
CA GLU A 53 -23.22 -16.95 -0.26
C GLU A 53 -21.78 -16.89 -0.78
N LEU A 54 -21.64 -16.76 -2.10
CA LEU A 54 -20.35 -16.53 -2.74
C LEU A 54 -20.28 -15.05 -3.17
N ILE A 55 -19.13 -14.40 -2.98
CA ILE A 55 -18.87 -13.06 -3.53
C ILE A 55 -17.66 -13.08 -4.46
N LEU A 56 -17.75 -12.29 -5.53
CA LEU A 56 -16.73 -12.10 -6.55
C LEU A 56 -16.30 -10.63 -6.61
N GLU A 57 -15.00 -10.38 -6.46
CA GLU A 57 -14.34 -9.14 -6.85
C GLU A 57 -13.53 -9.41 -8.12
N CYS A 58 -13.74 -8.59 -9.16
CA CYS A 58 -13.12 -8.76 -10.46
C CYS A 58 -12.81 -7.37 -11.03
N TYR A 59 -11.53 -7.00 -11.07
CA TYR A 59 -11.09 -5.64 -11.37
C TYR A 59 -9.71 -5.58 -12.05
N HIS A 60 -9.48 -4.58 -12.91
CA HIS A 60 -8.11 -4.19 -13.30
C HIS A 60 -7.31 -3.72 -12.07
N PRO A 61 -6.00 -4.05 -11.92
CA PRO A 61 -5.21 -3.67 -10.74
C PRO A 61 -5.35 -2.21 -10.27
N SER A 62 -5.37 -1.26 -11.20
CA SER A 62 -5.56 0.18 -10.91
C SER A 62 -6.96 0.56 -10.40
N ALA A 63 -7.95 -0.33 -10.52
CA ALA A 63 -9.35 -0.11 -10.16
C ALA A 63 -9.79 -0.82 -8.86
N LYS A 64 -8.86 -1.39 -8.08
CA LYS A 64 -9.13 -2.13 -6.83
C LYS A 64 -9.98 -1.35 -5.81
N ILE A 65 -9.76 -0.03 -5.69
CA ILE A 65 -10.45 0.82 -4.70
C ILE A 65 -11.85 1.26 -5.18
N SER A 66 -12.10 1.27 -6.50
CA SER A 66 -13.33 1.76 -7.11
C SER A 66 -14.34 0.68 -7.51
N THR A 67 -13.90 -0.57 -7.64
CA THR A 67 -14.74 -1.65 -8.15
C THR A 67 -15.46 -2.36 -6.99
N PRO A 68 -16.81 -2.46 -7.01
CA PRO A 68 -17.54 -3.15 -5.96
C PRO A 68 -17.48 -4.67 -6.10
N TYR A 69 -17.61 -5.38 -4.98
CA TYR A 69 -17.87 -6.82 -4.98
C TYR A 69 -19.29 -7.12 -5.50
N MET A 70 -19.45 -8.31 -6.08
CA MET A 70 -20.71 -8.83 -6.60
C MET A 70 -21.10 -10.07 -5.79
N PHE A 71 -22.40 -10.23 -5.51
CA PHE A 71 -22.93 -11.50 -5.00
C PHE A 71 -23.07 -12.49 -6.15
N CYS A 72 -22.94 -13.78 -5.88
CA CYS A 72 -22.93 -14.82 -6.88
C CYS A 72 -24.04 -15.85 -6.63
N ASP A 73 -25.16 -15.72 -7.35
CA ASP A 73 -26.30 -16.64 -7.26
C ASP A 73 -25.88 -18.03 -7.75
N TYR A 74 -26.12 -19.07 -6.95
CA TYR A 74 -25.88 -20.45 -7.36
C TYR A 74 -26.89 -20.90 -8.42
N LEU A 75 -26.38 -21.44 -9.54
CA LEU A 75 -27.19 -21.91 -10.69
C LEU A 75 -27.35 -23.44 -10.74
N GLY A 76 -26.57 -24.19 -9.96
CA GLY A 76 -26.52 -25.64 -9.99
C GLY A 76 -25.11 -26.22 -10.18
N THR A 77 -24.97 -27.50 -9.84
CA THR A 77 -23.78 -28.33 -10.08
C THR A 77 -24.20 -29.43 -11.04
N ASP A 78 -23.81 -29.32 -12.31
CA ASP A 78 -24.31 -30.21 -13.36
C ASP A 78 -23.77 -31.63 -13.16
N GLY A 79 -24.65 -32.63 -13.31
CA GLY A 79 -24.27 -34.05 -13.14
C GLY A 79 -24.27 -34.58 -11.70
N LEU A 80 -24.54 -33.75 -10.69
CA LEU A 80 -24.56 -34.16 -9.27
C LEU A 80 -25.51 -35.34 -9.01
N GLU A 81 -26.73 -35.31 -9.56
CA GLU A 81 -27.71 -36.40 -9.40
C GLU A 81 -27.23 -37.73 -9.99
N ALA A 82 -26.53 -37.68 -11.13
CA ALA A 82 -25.99 -38.87 -11.79
C ALA A 82 -24.81 -39.47 -11.00
N VAL A 83 -23.97 -38.63 -10.39
CA VAL A 83 -22.86 -39.07 -9.51
C VAL A 83 -23.38 -39.68 -8.20
N GLY A 84 -24.56 -39.26 -7.72
CA GLY A 84 -25.16 -39.82 -6.49
C GLY A 84 -25.53 -41.30 -6.56
N LEU A 85 -25.67 -41.87 -7.76
CA LEU A 85 -25.99 -43.28 -7.95
C LEU A 85 -24.80 -44.22 -7.65
N ASP A 86 -23.58 -43.78 -7.99
CA ASP A 86 -22.33 -44.46 -7.62
C ASP A 86 -21.18 -43.45 -7.49
N PRO A 87 -21.00 -42.81 -6.33
CA PRO A 87 -20.03 -41.73 -6.18
C PRO A 87 -18.60 -42.29 -6.14
N THR A 88 -17.78 -41.87 -7.12
CA THR A 88 -16.33 -42.10 -7.14
C THR A 88 -15.58 -40.76 -6.99
N LEU A 89 -14.39 -40.75 -6.40
CA LEU A 89 -13.60 -39.52 -6.28
C LEU A 89 -13.32 -38.87 -7.65
N THR A 90 -13.12 -39.66 -8.70
CA THR A 90 -12.92 -39.17 -10.07
C THR A 90 -14.18 -38.52 -10.64
N SER A 91 -15.36 -39.10 -10.41
CA SER A 91 -16.61 -38.51 -10.89
C SER A 91 -16.98 -37.24 -10.13
N ILE A 92 -16.69 -37.17 -8.82
CA ILE A 92 -16.89 -35.99 -7.98
C ILE A 92 -15.92 -34.86 -8.40
N GLY A 93 -14.64 -35.16 -8.63
CA GLY A 93 -13.64 -34.18 -9.03
C GLY A 93 -13.83 -33.55 -10.42
N ASN A 94 -14.74 -34.11 -11.24
CA ASN A 94 -15.12 -33.56 -12.54
C ASN A 94 -16.38 -32.67 -12.48
N LEU A 95 -17.01 -32.51 -11.31
CA LEU A 95 -18.19 -31.66 -11.14
C LEU A 95 -17.79 -30.19 -11.03
N TYR A 96 -18.53 -29.32 -11.73
CA TYR A 96 -18.39 -27.86 -11.60
C TYR A 96 -19.70 -27.24 -11.13
N SER A 97 -19.61 -26.44 -10.06
CA SER A 97 -20.70 -25.59 -9.58
C SER A 97 -20.72 -24.29 -10.36
N ARG A 98 -21.87 -23.93 -10.94
CA ARG A 98 -22.07 -22.69 -11.71
C ARG A 98 -22.67 -21.60 -10.84
N PHE A 99 -22.11 -20.40 -10.92
CA PHE A 99 -22.60 -19.22 -10.20
C PHE A 99 -22.77 -18.03 -11.17
N ARG A 100 -23.70 -17.13 -10.86
CA ARG A 100 -23.99 -15.91 -11.64
C ARG A 100 -23.68 -14.66 -10.80
N PRO A 101 -22.70 -13.84 -11.18
CA PRO A 101 -22.48 -12.54 -10.54
C PRO A 101 -23.68 -11.60 -10.75
N VAL A 102 -24.14 -10.96 -9.67
CA VAL A 102 -25.29 -10.05 -9.62
C VAL A 102 -24.88 -8.69 -9.06
N LEU A 103 -25.28 -7.62 -9.77
CA LEU A 103 -25.16 -6.26 -9.30
C LEU A 103 -26.22 -5.94 -8.23
N SER A 104 -25.76 -5.57 -7.04
CA SER A 104 -26.62 -5.04 -5.96
C SER A 104 -27.32 -3.74 -6.39
N GLU A 105 -28.50 -3.45 -5.82
CA GLU A 105 -29.32 -2.31 -6.24
C GLU A 105 -28.60 -0.95 -6.16
N GLU A 106 -27.71 -0.75 -5.18
CA GLU A 106 -26.90 0.46 -5.05
C GLU A 106 -25.92 0.69 -6.24
N HIS A 107 -25.56 -0.38 -6.96
CA HIS A 107 -24.61 -0.36 -8.08
C HIS A 107 -25.26 -0.51 -9.47
N ARG A 108 -26.59 -0.68 -9.55
CA ARG A 108 -27.35 -0.72 -10.82
C ARG A 108 -27.48 0.63 -11.53
N ARG A 109 -27.00 1.72 -10.92
CA ARG A 109 -26.96 3.06 -11.51
C ARG A 109 -25.51 3.45 -11.78
N PRO A 110 -25.12 3.78 -13.03
CA PRO A 110 -23.74 4.15 -13.34
C PRO A 110 -23.34 5.42 -12.59
N ARG A 111 -22.24 5.36 -11.82
CA ARG A 111 -21.59 6.53 -11.24
C ARG A 111 -20.64 7.16 -12.27
N ALA A 112 -21.22 7.81 -13.27
CA ALA A 112 -20.45 8.62 -14.20
C ALA A 112 -19.81 9.82 -13.45
N ARG A 113 -18.48 9.92 -13.42
CA ARG A 113 -17.76 11.08 -12.84
C ARG A 113 -17.84 12.34 -13.73
N HIS A 114 -18.21 12.18 -14.99
CA HIS A 114 -18.52 13.26 -15.93
C HIS A 114 -19.83 12.92 -16.66
N ALA A 115 -20.64 13.94 -16.95
CA ALA A 115 -21.88 13.75 -17.72
C ALA A 115 -21.55 13.36 -19.16
N THR A 116 -21.94 12.14 -19.54
CA THR A 116 -21.98 11.68 -20.93
C THR A 116 -22.90 12.59 -21.75
N LYS A 117 -22.62 12.72 -23.06
CA LYS A 117 -23.41 13.58 -23.96
C LYS A 117 -24.90 13.20 -24.00
N SER A 118 -25.22 11.92 -23.75
CA SER A 118 -26.58 11.38 -23.51
C SER A 118 -27.34 12.10 -22.39
N VAL A 119 -26.66 12.40 -21.28
CA VAL A 119 -27.23 13.08 -20.10
C VAL A 119 -27.49 14.57 -20.40
N LEU A 120 -26.61 15.21 -21.16
CA LEU A 120 -26.82 16.58 -21.67
C LEU A 120 -27.94 16.64 -22.73
N GLU A 121 -28.13 15.58 -23.51
CA GLU A 121 -29.22 15.43 -24.50
C GLU A 121 -30.53 14.89 -23.90
N GLY A 122 -30.59 14.66 -22.57
CA GLY A 122 -31.82 14.28 -21.87
C GLY A 122 -32.35 12.86 -22.16
N LYS A 123 -31.51 11.95 -22.65
CA LYS A 123 -31.89 10.54 -22.88
C LYS A 123 -31.59 9.72 -21.62
N GLU A 124 -32.60 9.02 -21.10
CA GLU A 124 -32.40 8.09 -19.98
C GLU A 124 -31.38 7.01 -20.36
N GLU A 125 -30.35 6.82 -19.53
CA GLU A 125 -29.41 5.72 -19.73
C GLU A 125 -30.07 4.38 -19.35
N PRO A 126 -29.90 3.32 -20.16
CA PRO A 126 -30.49 2.03 -19.86
C PRO A 126 -29.91 1.45 -18.56
N ILE A 127 -30.78 0.88 -17.72
CA ILE A 127 -30.37 0.21 -16.48
C ILE A 127 -29.38 -0.90 -16.83
N VAL A 128 -28.18 -0.82 -16.26
CA VAL A 128 -27.12 -1.81 -16.49
C VAL A 128 -27.47 -3.07 -15.69
N GLU A 129 -28.04 -4.04 -16.39
CA GLU A 129 -28.51 -5.31 -15.81
C GLU A 129 -27.37 -6.28 -15.46
N TRP A 130 -26.19 -6.10 -16.06
CA TRP A 130 -25.05 -7.02 -15.96
C TRP A 130 -23.75 -6.29 -15.61
N PRO A 131 -22.85 -6.86 -14.80
CA PRO A 131 -21.55 -6.25 -14.52
C PRO A 131 -20.70 -6.19 -15.79
N THR A 132 -20.22 -4.99 -16.13
CA THR A 132 -19.35 -4.75 -17.28
C THR A 132 -18.07 -4.06 -16.85
N HIS A 133 -16.93 -4.51 -17.36
CA HIS A 133 -15.64 -3.84 -17.22
C HIS A 133 -15.15 -3.39 -18.60
N ASP A 134 -14.68 -2.15 -18.70
CA ASP A 134 -14.08 -1.60 -19.91
C ASP A 134 -12.58 -1.88 -19.89
N ILE A 135 -12.07 -2.49 -20.95
CA ILE A 135 -10.65 -2.80 -21.11
C ILE A 135 -10.11 -1.91 -22.23
N TYR A 136 -9.18 -1.02 -21.88
CA TYR A 136 -8.43 -0.22 -22.81
C TYR A 136 -7.07 -0.89 -23.03
N LEU A 137 -6.63 -0.94 -24.29
CA LEU A 137 -5.37 -1.58 -24.69
C LEU A 137 -4.69 -0.73 -25.77
N GLU A 138 -3.67 0.04 -25.39
CA GLU A 138 -2.87 0.87 -26.30
C GLU A 138 -2.17 0.02 -27.37
N PRO A 139 -1.83 0.54 -28.57
CA PRO A 139 -1.32 -0.28 -29.68
C PRO A 139 -0.11 -1.18 -29.35
N SER A 140 0.72 -0.77 -28.38
CA SER A 140 1.88 -1.50 -27.85
C SER A 140 1.53 -2.63 -26.87
N GLU A 141 0.37 -2.58 -26.21
CA GLU A 141 0.00 -3.54 -25.16
C GLU A 141 -0.52 -4.87 -25.73
N LEU A 142 0.02 -5.99 -25.24
CA LEU A 142 -0.36 -7.33 -25.71
C LEU A 142 -1.45 -8.00 -24.87
N PHE A 143 -1.67 -7.57 -23.63
CA PHE A 143 -2.67 -8.12 -22.71
C PHE A 143 -3.07 -7.09 -21.65
N SER A 144 -4.25 -7.26 -21.06
CA SER A 144 -4.66 -6.56 -19.84
C SER A 144 -4.66 -7.52 -18.65
N GLN A 145 -4.47 -7.01 -17.44
CA GLN A 145 -4.51 -7.80 -16.21
C GLN A 145 -5.85 -7.63 -15.48
N ILE A 146 -6.42 -8.74 -15.00
CA ILE A 146 -7.61 -8.73 -14.15
C ILE A 146 -7.32 -9.51 -12.87
N CYS A 147 -7.38 -8.82 -11.73
CA CYS A 147 -7.41 -9.44 -10.43
C CYS A 147 -8.79 -10.07 -10.21
N THR A 148 -8.80 -11.31 -9.72
CA THR A 148 -10.01 -12.05 -9.35
C THR A 148 -9.88 -12.53 -7.93
N ILE A 149 -10.86 -12.20 -7.08
CA ILE A 149 -10.94 -12.68 -5.71
C ILE A 149 -12.34 -13.25 -5.50
N ILE A 150 -12.41 -14.49 -5.02
CA ILE A 150 -13.66 -15.15 -4.65
C ILE A 150 -13.60 -15.49 -3.16
N ASN A 151 -14.62 -15.07 -2.42
CA ASN A 151 -14.78 -15.43 -1.01
C ASN A 151 -16.14 -16.10 -0.80
N MET A 152 -16.17 -17.17 -0.01
CA MET A 152 -17.39 -17.71 0.56
C MET A 152 -17.67 -17.01 1.88
N ILE A 153 -18.88 -16.49 2.05
CA ILE A 153 -19.29 -15.65 3.18
C ILE A 153 -20.44 -16.30 3.92
N LYS A 154 -20.45 -16.20 5.26
CA LYS A 154 -21.67 -16.49 6.03
C LYS A 154 -22.47 -15.20 6.20
N VAL A 155 -23.67 -15.15 5.62
CA VAL A 155 -24.55 -14.00 5.69
C VAL A 155 -25.12 -13.87 7.11
N GLY A 156 -25.06 -12.66 7.67
CA GLY A 156 -25.61 -12.36 8.98
C GLY A 156 -27.08 -11.92 8.92
N PRO A 157 -27.75 -11.84 10.08
CA PRO A 157 -29.21 -11.57 10.20
C PRO A 157 -29.64 -10.15 9.83
N LYS A 158 -28.79 -9.39 9.14
CA LYS A 158 -28.94 -7.96 8.86
C LYS A 158 -28.60 -7.74 7.40
N ARG A 159 -29.40 -6.94 6.69
CA ARG A 159 -29.31 -6.93 5.23
C ARG A 159 -27.97 -6.39 4.81
N GLY A 160 -27.24 -7.32 4.21
CA GLY A 160 -25.81 -7.29 4.22
C GLY A 160 -25.22 -7.34 5.63
N LEU A 161 -24.74 -8.50 6.08
CA LEU A 161 -23.80 -8.65 7.20
C LEU A 161 -22.95 -9.89 6.92
N PHE A 162 -21.66 -9.89 7.28
CA PHE A 162 -20.83 -11.08 7.18
C PHE A 162 -20.48 -11.51 8.61
N LEU A 163 -20.87 -12.73 8.97
CA LEU A 163 -20.51 -13.35 10.25
C LEU A 163 -19.11 -13.97 10.16
N SER A 164 -18.76 -14.50 8.99
CA SER A 164 -17.43 -14.99 8.64
C SER A 164 -17.22 -14.87 7.12
N TYR A 165 -15.97 -14.98 6.68
CA TYR A 165 -15.60 -15.18 5.29
C TYR A 165 -14.43 -16.16 5.20
N VAL A 166 -14.32 -16.87 4.08
CA VAL A 166 -13.22 -17.76 3.74
C VAL A 166 -12.83 -17.44 2.29
N ASN A 167 -11.54 -17.20 2.03
CA ASN A 167 -11.06 -17.02 0.67
C ASN A 167 -11.04 -18.37 -0.07
N VAL A 168 -11.57 -18.37 -1.30
CA VAL A 168 -11.66 -19.57 -2.16
C VAL A 168 -10.59 -19.51 -3.25
N VAL A 169 -10.37 -18.32 -3.82
CA VAL A 169 -9.27 -18.02 -4.74
C VAL A 169 -8.96 -16.53 -4.73
N GLU A 170 -7.67 -16.18 -4.81
CA GLU A 170 -7.16 -14.86 -5.16
C GLU A 170 -6.09 -15.04 -6.25
N CYS A 171 -6.25 -14.40 -7.40
CA CYS A 171 -5.31 -14.53 -8.52
C CYS A 171 -5.29 -13.31 -9.45
N VAL A 172 -4.30 -13.26 -10.34
CA VAL A 172 -4.22 -12.27 -11.43
C VAL A 172 -4.19 -12.99 -12.77
N ILE A 173 -5.18 -12.71 -13.61
CA ILE A 173 -5.39 -13.32 -14.92
C ILE A 173 -4.90 -12.34 -16.00
N ARG A 174 -4.17 -12.83 -17.00
CA ARG A 174 -3.81 -12.04 -18.21
C ARG A 174 -4.79 -12.34 -19.33
N ILE A 175 -5.49 -11.32 -19.81
CA ILE A 175 -6.40 -11.39 -20.96
C ILE A 175 -5.69 -10.80 -22.19
N TRP A 176 -5.30 -11.67 -23.11
CA TRP A 176 -4.52 -11.31 -24.30
C TRP A 176 -5.37 -10.64 -25.38
N ARG A 177 -4.77 -9.68 -26.11
CA ARG A 177 -5.37 -8.96 -27.24
C ARG A 177 -5.91 -9.93 -28.31
N GLU A 178 -5.15 -10.97 -28.64
CA GLU A 178 -5.54 -12.00 -29.61
C GLU A 178 -6.77 -12.79 -29.13
N TRP A 179 -6.82 -13.15 -27.85
CA TRP A 179 -7.97 -13.82 -27.26
C TRP A 179 -9.22 -12.93 -27.30
N LEU A 180 -9.08 -11.64 -26.94
CA LEU A 180 -10.18 -10.67 -27.05
C LEU A 180 -10.69 -10.52 -28.48
N ALA A 181 -9.79 -10.49 -29.48
CA ALA A 181 -10.15 -10.41 -30.90
C ALA A 181 -10.89 -11.67 -31.39
N ASN A 182 -10.44 -12.84 -30.96
CA ASN A 182 -11.05 -14.11 -31.32
C ASN A 182 -12.44 -14.28 -30.68
N GLU A 183 -12.62 -13.86 -29.42
CA GLU A 183 -13.91 -13.91 -28.73
C GLU A 183 -14.90 -12.84 -29.22
N SER A 184 -14.45 -11.62 -29.54
CA SER A 184 -15.34 -10.57 -30.08
C SER A 184 -15.88 -10.92 -31.48
N SER A 185 -15.15 -11.76 -32.23
CA SER A 185 -15.53 -12.20 -33.57
C SER A 185 -16.57 -13.33 -33.59
N LYS A 186 -16.93 -13.92 -32.45
CA LYS A 186 -17.90 -15.02 -32.39
C LYS A 186 -19.36 -14.50 -32.47
N PRO A 187 -20.24 -15.15 -33.25
CA PRO A 187 -21.62 -14.70 -33.40
C PRO A 187 -22.41 -14.78 -32.08
N SER A 188 -23.16 -13.72 -31.78
CA SER A 188 -23.88 -13.55 -30.50
C SER A 188 -25.09 -14.48 -30.24
N SER A 189 -25.35 -15.43 -31.14
CA SER A 189 -26.47 -16.36 -31.10
C SER A 189 -26.04 -17.73 -30.53
N TRP A 190 -26.15 -17.90 -29.22
CA TRP A 190 -25.94 -19.20 -28.59
C TRP A 190 -26.88 -19.39 -27.38
N GLN A 191 -27.86 -20.28 -27.53
CA GLN A 191 -28.75 -20.73 -26.44
C GLN A 191 -28.13 -21.95 -25.74
N PRO A 192 -28.11 -22.00 -24.41
CA PRO A 192 -27.47 -23.08 -23.66
C PRO A 192 -28.41 -24.27 -23.42
N ASP A 193 -28.55 -25.14 -24.43
CA ASP A 193 -29.42 -26.33 -24.35
C ASP A 193 -28.66 -27.65 -24.04
N SER A 194 -27.34 -27.63 -23.77
CA SER A 194 -26.56 -28.85 -23.44
C SER A 194 -25.43 -28.63 -22.41
N PRO A 195 -25.12 -29.64 -21.55
CA PRO A 195 -23.96 -29.61 -20.65
C PRO A 195 -22.60 -29.80 -21.36
N SER A 196 -22.57 -30.32 -22.59
CA SER A 196 -21.33 -30.68 -23.30
C SER A 196 -20.49 -29.49 -23.76
N ASP A 197 -21.03 -28.28 -23.73
CA ASP A 197 -20.42 -27.09 -24.34
C ASP A 197 -19.45 -26.31 -23.43
N LEU A 198 -19.16 -26.83 -22.22
CA LEU A 198 -18.11 -26.29 -21.34
C LEU A 198 -16.76 -26.18 -22.07
N ALA A 199 -16.43 -27.15 -22.94
CA ALA A 199 -15.21 -27.16 -23.75
C ALA A 199 -15.17 -26.11 -24.89
N SER A 200 -16.32 -25.53 -25.27
CA SER A 200 -16.47 -24.54 -26.35
C SER A 200 -16.64 -23.10 -25.83
N SER A 201 -16.80 -22.95 -24.51
CA SER A 201 -17.19 -21.68 -23.89
C SER A 201 -16.00 -20.78 -23.56
N ALA A 202 -16.22 -19.45 -23.62
CA ALA A 202 -15.24 -18.40 -23.33
C ALA A 202 -14.93 -18.28 -21.83
N ILE A 203 -14.39 -19.36 -21.24
CA ILE A 203 -13.93 -19.42 -19.86
C ILE A 203 -12.44 -19.09 -19.82
N VAL A 204 -12.09 -18.08 -19.03
CA VAL A 204 -10.70 -17.83 -18.65
C VAL A 204 -10.45 -18.52 -17.32
N TRP A 205 -9.59 -19.54 -17.33
CA TRP A 205 -9.24 -20.33 -16.16
C TRP A 205 -8.21 -19.60 -15.30
N THR A 206 -8.34 -19.72 -13.97
CA THR A 206 -7.44 -19.07 -13.01
C THR A 206 -6.11 -19.81 -12.84
N ASP A 207 -6.12 -21.12 -13.06
CA ASP A 207 -5.02 -22.03 -12.79
C ASP A 207 -4.90 -23.13 -13.87
N SER A 208 -3.75 -23.81 -13.90
CA SER A 208 -3.49 -24.91 -14.85
C SER A 208 -4.35 -26.15 -14.59
N SER A 209 -4.71 -26.39 -13.33
CA SER A 209 -5.61 -27.46 -12.90
C SER A 209 -7.09 -27.21 -13.25
N LYS A 210 -7.44 -25.99 -13.68
CA LYS A 210 -8.80 -25.56 -14.05
C LYS A 210 -9.81 -25.68 -12.90
N ASN A 211 -9.39 -25.46 -11.66
CA ASN A 211 -10.30 -25.54 -10.51
C ASN A 211 -11.33 -24.39 -10.52
N TYR A 212 -10.94 -23.20 -10.98
CA TYR A 212 -11.82 -22.04 -11.09
C TYR A 212 -11.67 -21.35 -12.45
N GLY A 213 -12.78 -20.81 -12.96
CA GLY A 213 -12.79 -20.13 -14.25
C GLY A 213 -13.94 -19.13 -14.36
N ILE A 214 -13.67 -18.03 -15.06
CA ILE A 214 -14.65 -16.95 -15.28
C ILE A 214 -15.12 -17.01 -16.72
N ARG A 215 -16.44 -17.18 -16.91
CA ARG A 215 -17.05 -17.08 -18.24
C ARG A 215 -17.29 -15.62 -18.59
N LEU A 216 -16.72 -15.18 -19.70
CA LEU A 216 -16.77 -13.80 -20.17
C LEU A 216 -17.48 -13.72 -21.54
N LYS A 217 -18.04 -12.56 -21.90
CA LYS A 217 -18.45 -12.28 -23.29
C LYS A 217 -17.93 -10.92 -23.72
N VAL A 218 -17.12 -10.92 -24.77
CA VAL A 218 -16.51 -9.71 -25.35
C VAL A 218 -17.47 -9.04 -26.34
N ILE A 219 -17.54 -7.72 -26.34
CA ILE A 219 -18.13 -6.90 -27.41
C ILE A 219 -17.10 -5.83 -27.82
N GLU A 220 -17.07 -5.46 -29.09
CA GLU A 220 -16.31 -4.31 -29.56
C GLU A 220 -17.21 -3.06 -29.49
N LYS A 221 -16.75 -1.99 -28.83
CA LYS A 221 -17.43 -0.69 -28.86
C LYS A 221 -16.98 0.05 -30.13
N PRO A 222 -17.87 0.77 -30.82
CA PRO A 222 -17.45 1.76 -31.80
C PRO A 222 -16.74 2.91 -31.10
N ASP A 223 -15.79 3.53 -31.79
CA ASP A 223 -14.94 4.59 -31.26
C ASP A 223 -15.74 5.87 -30.92
N VAL A 224 -15.46 6.47 -29.75
CA VAL A 224 -16.16 7.64 -29.24
C VAL A 224 -15.16 8.65 -28.66
N GLN A 225 -15.07 9.79 -29.37
CA GLN A 225 -14.31 11.00 -29.05
C GLN A 225 -12.79 10.91 -29.17
N ALA A 226 -12.30 11.21 -30.39
CA ALA A 226 -10.98 11.82 -30.57
C ALA A 226 -10.88 13.15 -29.77
N PRO A 227 -9.70 13.51 -29.25
CA PRO A 227 -9.48 14.76 -28.53
C PRO A 227 -9.69 15.98 -29.44
N ILE A 228 -10.18 17.08 -28.85
CA ILE A 228 -10.62 18.30 -29.57
C ILE A 228 -9.44 19.17 -30.05
N LEU A 229 -8.21 18.86 -29.64
CA LEU A 229 -6.98 19.50 -30.08
C LEU A 229 -5.99 18.41 -30.52
N VAL A 230 -5.60 18.47 -31.79
CA VAL A 230 -4.53 17.67 -32.40
C VAL A 230 -3.57 18.67 -33.02
N GLY A 231 -2.30 18.63 -32.64
CA GLY A 231 -1.25 19.50 -33.17
C GLY A 231 -0.96 19.19 -34.64
N PRO A 232 -0.50 20.16 -35.47
CA PRO A 232 -0.14 19.89 -36.87
C PRO A 232 1.11 18.99 -36.95
N GLY A 233 0.90 17.68 -36.93
CA GLY A 233 1.95 16.65 -36.92
C GLY A 233 1.68 15.45 -36.00
N GLU A 234 0.63 15.48 -35.19
CA GLU A 234 0.18 14.31 -34.41
C GLU A 234 -0.71 13.41 -35.27
N ASP A 235 -0.38 12.11 -35.34
CA ASP A 235 -1.29 11.10 -35.88
C ASP A 235 -2.48 10.91 -34.92
N PRO A 236 -3.72 10.76 -35.42
CA PRO A 236 -4.89 10.65 -34.57
C PRO A 236 -4.86 9.34 -33.75
N PRO A 237 -5.28 9.37 -32.46
CA PRO A 237 -5.36 8.17 -31.67
C PRO A 237 -6.41 7.22 -32.26
N VAL A 238 -5.97 6.07 -32.79
CA VAL A 238 -6.86 5.00 -33.25
C VAL A 238 -7.27 4.16 -32.04
N SER A 239 -8.18 4.68 -31.23
CA SER A 239 -8.83 3.92 -30.17
C SER A 239 -9.77 2.88 -30.78
N THR A 240 -9.51 1.60 -30.52
CA THR A 240 -10.50 0.53 -30.71
C THR A 240 -11.02 0.09 -29.34
N PRO A 241 -12.08 0.72 -28.81
CA PRO A 241 -12.57 0.37 -27.48
C PRO A 241 -13.20 -1.02 -27.49
N ARG A 242 -12.83 -1.89 -26.56
CA ARG A 242 -13.39 -3.25 -26.42
C ARG A 242 -13.97 -3.45 -25.02
N THR A 243 -15.25 -3.76 -24.96
CA THR A 243 -16.05 -3.84 -23.72
C THR A 243 -16.75 -5.18 -23.62
N LEU A 244 -16.55 -5.89 -22.53
CA LEU A 244 -17.32 -7.11 -22.29
C LEU A 244 -18.81 -6.78 -22.02
N LYS A 245 -19.72 -7.50 -22.69
CA LYS A 245 -21.19 -7.38 -22.57
C LYS A 245 -21.89 -8.68 -22.97
N SER A 246 -22.97 -9.04 -22.28
CA SER A 246 -23.91 -10.14 -22.62
C SER A 246 -24.68 -9.90 -23.95
N SER A 247 -25.57 -10.80 -24.38
CA SER A 247 -26.34 -10.79 -25.66
C SER A 247 -27.07 -9.45 -25.96
N HIS A 248 -27.44 -9.05 -27.20
CA HIS A 248 -27.74 -9.78 -28.45
C HIS A 248 -27.39 -8.93 -29.73
N SER A 249 -27.97 -9.23 -30.90
CA SER A 249 -27.42 -8.99 -32.27
C SER A 249 -27.74 -7.67 -33.02
N GLY A 250 -26.90 -7.34 -34.03
CA GLY A 250 -27.11 -6.33 -35.09
C GLY A 250 -25.98 -6.32 -36.16
N HIS A 251 -26.30 -6.21 -37.46
CA HIS A 251 -25.38 -6.41 -38.61
C HIS A 251 -24.51 -5.20 -39.03
N GLY A 252 -23.37 -5.46 -39.71
CA GLY A 252 -22.63 -4.51 -40.56
C GLY A 252 -21.27 -5.04 -41.05
N THR A 253 -20.81 -4.70 -42.27
CA THR A 253 -19.70 -5.39 -43.00
C THR A 253 -18.55 -4.51 -43.50
N VAL A 254 -17.32 -5.06 -43.40
CA VAL A 254 -16.16 -4.99 -44.33
C VAL A 254 -15.51 -3.62 -44.69
N GLY A 255 -14.17 -3.56 -44.57
CA GLY A 255 -13.30 -2.56 -45.22
C GLY A 255 -11.81 -2.88 -44.99
N SER A 256 -10.96 -2.71 -46.02
CA SER A 256 -9.52 -3.07 -46.00
C SER A 256 -8.65 -1.90 -46.46
N ALA A 257 -7.42 -1.77 -45.93
CA ALA A 257 -6.15 -1.70 -46.68
C ALA A 257 -5.03 -0.82 -46.08
N ALA A 258 -3.79 -1.29 -46.30
CA ALA A 258 -2.56 -0.54 -46.58
C ALA A 258 -1.82 0.30 -45.48
N ASN A 259 -0.59 -0.17 -45.20
CA ASN A 259 0.60 0.57 -44.76
C ASN A 259 0.95 1.73 -45.74
N PRO A 260 1.73 2.79 -45.39
CA PRO A 260 3.18 2.60 -45.11
C PRO A 260 3.98 3.65 -44.27
N THR A 261 5.22 3.26 -43.93
CA THR A 261 6.47 4.07 -43.80
C THR A 261 6.71 5.08 -42.67
N ALA A 262 7.44 4.59 -41.64
CA ALA A 262 8.74 5.10 -41.13
C ALA A 262 9.03 6.61 -41.03
N ARG A 263 9.40 7.07 -39.82
CA ARG A 263 10.29 8.23 -39.64
C ARG A 263 11.21 8.13 -38.40
N ALA A 264 12.40 8.72 -38.55
CA ALA A 264 13.61 8.57 -37.75
C ALA A 264 13.52 8.90 -36.25
N ALA A 265 14.37 8.21 -35.46
CA ALA A 265 14.74 8.61 -34.09
C ALA A 265 15.67 9.83 -34.09
N THR A 266 15.59 10.64 -33.03
CA THR A 266 16.52 11.76 -32.74
C THR A 266 17.16 11.51 -31.37
N PRO A 267 18.49 11.69 -31.20
CA PRO A 267 19.18 11.27 -29.99
C PRO A 267 19.19 12.35 -28.89
N THR A 268 19.06 11.93 -27.64
CA THR A 268 19.28 12.75 -26.43
C THR A 268 20.18 12.03 -25.44
N LEU A 269 21.47 12.37 -25.46
CA LEU A 269 22.37 12.41 -24.28
C LEU A 269 23.72 12.96 -24.77
N GLY A 270 24.01 14.19 -24.37
CA GLY A 270 25.21 14.93 -24.74
C GLY A 270 26.15 15.13 -23.55
N GLU A 271 26.38 14.08 -22.77
CA GLU A 271 27.34 14.00 -21.66
C GLU A 271 27.83 12.54 -21.55
N THR A 272 29.03 12.32 -21.01
CA THR A 272 29.68 11.00 -21.01
C THR A 272 28.97 10.00 -20.10
N PRO A 273 28.68 8.76 -20.55
CA PRO A 273 28.07 7.75 -19.69
C PRO A 273 29.01 7.37 -18.55
N GLY A 274 28.75 7.88 -17.34
CA GLY A 274 29.49 7.54 -16.13
C GLY A 274 29.84 8.71 -15.20
N ASP A 275 29.74 9.97 -15.66
CA ASP A 275 30.00 11.15 -14.83
C ASP A 275 28.69 11.72 -14.22
N VAL A 276 28.78 12.35 -13.04
CA VAL A 276 27.64 13.06 -12.42
C VAL A 276 27.37 14.36 -13.21
N PRO A 277 26.14 14.62 -13.67
CA PRO A 277 25.84 15.84 -14.43
C PRO A 277 26.11 17.11 -13.61
N GLU A 278 26.81 18.10 -14.19
CA GLU A 278 27.35 19.25 -13.43
C GLU A 278 26.26 20.02 -12.67
N TYR A 279 25.06 20.13 -13.25
CA TYR A 279 23.92 20.85 -12.67
C TYR A 279 23.40 20.23 -11.36
N ILE A 280 23.62 18.92 -11.14
CA ILE A 280 23.29 18.24 -9.88
C ILE A 280 24.14 18.78 -8.73
N ILE A 281 25.44 18.97 -8.97
CA ILE A 281 26.36 19.48 -7.96
C ILE A 281 26.18 21.00 -7.81
N ARG A 282 26.05 21.73 -8.94
CA ARG A 282 25.91 23.20 -8.95
C ARG A 282 24.65 23.69 -8.22
N HIS A 283 23.55 22.95 -8.29
CA HIS A 283 22.28 23.32 -7.64
C HIS A 283 22.00 22.51 -6.36
N ALA A 284 22.96 21.73 -5.87
CA ALA A 284 22.80 20.93 -4.65
C ALA A 284 22.46 21.82 -3.44
N PRO A 285 21.61 21.38 -2.50
CA PRO A 285 21.31 22.15 -1.31
C PRO A 285 22.54 22.43 -0.44
N LEU A 286 22.46 23.49 0.37
CA LEU A 286 23.39 23.82 1.45
C LEU A 286 22.64 23.81 2.76
N VAL A 287 23.12 23.06 3.74
CA VAL A 287 22.41 22.83 4.99
C VAL A 287 23.05 23.63 6.12
N TRP A 288 22.27 24.50 6.76
CA TRP A 288 22.59 25.03 8.09
C TRP A 288 22.11 24.03 9.14
N LEU A 289 23.06 23.43 9.84
CA LEU A 289 22.84 22.63 11.04
C LEU A 289 22.63 23.57 12.23
N HIS A 290 21.65 23.27 13.08
CA HIS A 290 21.34 24.12 14.24
C HIS A 290 22.54 24.27 15.18
N SER A 291 22.84 25.50 15.58
CA SER A 291 24.08 25.93 16.26
C SER A 291 24.36 25.19 17.57
N GLN A 292 23.30 24.78 18.28
CA GLN A 292 23.39 24.10 19.57
C GLN A 292 23.20 22.58 19.51
N ASP A 293 22.89 22.01 18.34
CA ASP A 293 22.78 20.56 18.27
C ASP A 293 24.14 19.90 18.55
N PRO A 294 24.25 18.82 19.33
CA PRO A 294 25.41 17.95 19.32
C PRO A 294 25.37 16.85 18.24
N PHE A 295 24.20 16.49 17.69
CA PHE A 295 24.11 15.47 16.64
C PHE A 295 24.38 16.06 15.25
N ARG A 296 25.07 15.32 14.40
CA ARG A 296 25.61 15.79 13.11
C ARG A 296 25.42 14.74 12.02
N PRO A 297 25.53 15.14 10.74
CA PRO A 297 25.65 14.21 9.63
C PRO A 297 26.68 13.12 9.95
N SER A 298 26.28 11.87 9.78
CA SER A 298 26.99 10.69 10.25
C SER A 298 27.33 9.76 9.09
N ASP A 299 28.46 9.06 9.16
CA ASP A 299 28.86 8.13 8.11
C ASP A 299 27.91 6.91 8.03
N ILE A 300 27.37 6.67 6.85
CA ILE A 300 26.35 5.64 6.61
C ILE A 300 26.93 4.23 6.81
N LEU A 301 28.18 3.98 6.43
CA LEU A 301 28.84 2.68 6.59
C LEU A 301 29.27 2.46 8.05
N GLN A 302 29.83 3.49 8.70
CA GLN A 302 30.24 3.43 10.10
C GLN A 302 29.05 3.14 11.01
N HIS A 303 27.87 3.71 10.71
CA HIS A 303 26.63 3.38 11.41
C HIS A 303 26.31 1.89 11.37
N VAL A 304 26.34 1.28 10.19
CA VAL A 304 26.10 -0.17 10.03
C VAL A 304 27.10 -0.97 10.86
N GLN A 305 28.38 -0.60 10.85
CA GLN A 305 29.44 -1.25 11.63
C GLN A 305 29.26 -1.14 13.16
N HIS A 306 28.57 -0.10 13.64
CA HIS A 306 28.21 0.06 15.06
C HIS A 306 26.88 -0.62 15.45
N THR A 307 26.26 -1.39 14.54
CA THR A 307 25.02 -2.13 14.80
C THR A 307 25.16 -3.64 14.64
N THR A 308 24.23 -4.38 15.25
CA THR A 308 23.99 -5.80 15.03
C THR A 308 22.54 -5.98 14.55
N PRO A 309 22.28 -6.69 13.44
CA PRO A 309 20.92 -7.00 13.01
C PRO A 309 20.22 -7.90 14.02
N THR A 310 19.02 -7.50 14.45
CA THR A 310 18.16 -8.28 15.34
C THR A 310 16.77 -8.51 14.74
N VAL A 311 16.07 -9.52 15.24
CA VAL A 311 14.62 -9.67 15.07
C VAL A 311 13.98 -9.54 16.46
N GLY A 312 13.29 -8.43 16.71
CA GLY A 312 12.84 -8.06 18.05
C GLY A 312 14.03 -7.65 18.92
N THR A 313 14.53 -8.57 19.75
CA THR A 313 15.74 -8.40 20.59
C THR A 313 16.84 -9.43 20.29
N GLU A 314 16.56 -10.41 19.43
CA GLU A 314 17.47 -11.55 19.20
C GLU A 314 18.41 -11.29 18.01
N PRO A 315 19.75 -11.34 18.19
CA PRO A 315 20.71 -11.18 17.11
C PRO A 315 20.62 -12.26 16.03
N ILE A 316 20.80 -11.87 14.76
CA ILE A 316 20.85 -12.81 13.63
C ILE A 316 22.25 -13.43 13.54
N ALA A 317 22.34 -14.73 13.81
CA ALA A 317 23.59 -15.49 13.73
C ALA A 317 24.01 -15.84 12.28
N ASN A 318 25.32 -16.07 12.09
CA ASN A 318 25.95 -16.56 10.85
C ASN A 318 25.82 -15.62 9.64
N LEU A 319 25.80 -14.30 9.87
CA LEU A 319 25.92 -13.30 8.82
C LEU A 319 27.39 -13.05 8.43
N PRO A 320 27.67 -12.61 7.19
CA PRO A 320 28.96 -11.98 6.86
C PRO A 320 29.13 -10.64 7.61
N GLU A 321 30.31 -10.05 7.54
CA GLU A 321 30.51 -8.64 7.90
C GLU A 321 29.62 -7.78 7.00
N LEU A 322 28.80 -6.92 7.60
CA LEU A 322 27.81 -6.14 6.87
C LEU A 322 28.36 -4.81 6.37
N ASP A 323 28.01 -4.48 5.13
CA ASP A 323 28.36 -3.24 4.45
C ASP A 323 27.21 -2.75 3.57
N LEU A 324 27.39 -1.60 2.92
CA LEU A 324 26.38 -1.00 2.05
C LEU A 324 26.18 -1.76 0.72
N ASP A 325 26.86 -2.88 0.48
CA ASP A 325 26.70 -3.78 -0.67
C ASP A 325 26.05 -5.13 -0.31
N ASN A 326 25.74 -5.41 0.97
CA ASN A 326 25.12 -6.69 1.38
C ASN A 326 23.98 -6.62 2.43
N LEU A 327 23.54 -5.44 2.87
CA LEU A 327 22.41 -5.25 3.81
C LEU A 327 21.09 -5.91 3.38
N ASP A 328 20.82 -6.03 2.08
CA ASP A 328 19.61 -6.63 1.50
C ASP A 328 19.51 -8.15 1.75
N LEU A 329 20.61 -8.83 2.11
CA LEU A 329 20.60 -10.20 2.65
C LEU A 329 19.74 -10.34 3.90
N LEU A 330 19.45 -9.24 4.60
CA LEU A 330 18.58 -9.21 5.78
C LEU A 330 17.08 -9.27 5.41
N ASN A 331 16.71 -9.05 4.14
CA ASN A 331 15.31 -9.05 3.69
C ASN A 331 14.71 -10.48 3.59
N ASP A 332 15.53 -11.49 3.26
CA ASP A 332 15.09 -12.85 2.98
C ASP A 332 14.76 -13.64 4.26
N ARG A 333 13.67 -13.27 4.94
CA ARG A 333 13.18 -13.94 6.16
C ARG A 333 11.68 -14.23 6.12
N PRO A 334 11.23 -15.47 6.36
CA PRO A 334 9.82 -15.81 6.41
C PRO A 334 9.16 -15.24 7.68
N GLU A 335 8.12 -14.43 7.47
CA GLU A 335 7.09 -13.95 8.41
C GLU A 335 7.49 -13.82 9.91
N GLY A 336 7.82 -12.60 10.35
CA GLY A 336 7.81 -12.27 11.78
C GLY A 336 8.74 -11.13 12.20
N ASN A 337 8.22 -9.89 12.15
CA ASN A 337 8.90 -8.62 12.47
C ASN A 337 10.02 -8.20 11.48
N PRO A 338 10.14 -6.90 11.14
CA PRO A 338 11.25 -6.40 10.33
C PRO A 338 12.55 -6.48 11.10
N VAL A 339 13.66 -6.80 10.40
CA VAL A 339 15.01 -6.76 10.95
C VAL A 339 15.37 -5.34 11.38
N ALA A 340 16.05 -5.18 12.52
CA ALA A 340 16.48 -3.90 13.05
C ALA A 340 18.00 -3.84 13.23
N LEU A 341 18.64 -2.80 12.68
CA LEU A 341 20.05 -2.49 12.93
C LEU A 341 20.18 -1.91 14.35
N THR A 342 20.32 -2.80 15.33
CA THR A 342 20.32 -2.43 16.76
C THR A 342 21.72 -2.02 17.19
N ALA A 343 21.88 -0.92 17.92
CA ALA A 343 23.17 -0.45 18.39
C ALA A 343 23.92 -1.50 19.23
N ASN A 344 25.22 -1.64 18.99
CA ASN A 344 26.11 -2.54 19.74
C ASN A 344 26.39 -2.07 21.18
N GLU A 345 26.12 -0.79 21.47
CA GLU A 345 26.37 -0.10 22.74
C GLU A 345 25.06 0.47 23.30
N ASP A 346 24.96 0.65 24.62
CA ASP A 346 23.76 1.26 25.23
C ASP A 346 23.66 2.75 24.85
N ILE A 347 22.70 3.07 23.98
CA ILE A 347 22.45 4.42 23.46
C ILE A 347 22.11 5.44 24.55
N THR A 348 21.70 5.01 25.74
CA THR A 348 21.47 5.93 26.87
C THR A 348 22.77 6.54 27.40
N GLY A 349 23.92 5.94 27.12
CA GLY A 349 25.25 6.52 27.33
C GLY A 349 25.68 7.51 26.24
N LEU A 350 24.92 7.62 25.14
CA LEU A 350 25.25 8.38 23.94
C LEU A 350 26.69 8.13 23.44
N PRO A 351 26.99 6.90 22.96
CA PRO A 351 28.31 6.55 22.42
C PRO A 351 28.72 7.47 21.27
N THR A 352 30.03 7.67 21.09
CA THR A 352 30.58 8.80 20.32
C THR A 352 30.17 8.81 18.84
N TRP A 353 29.89 7.66 18.25
CA TRP A 353 29.50 7.53 16.84
C TRP A 353 28.10 8.06 16.53
N LEU A 354 27.24 8.21 17.56
CA LEU A 354 25.91 8.83 17.42
C LEU A 354 25.98 10.34 17.14
N TYR A 355 27.07 11.01 17.51
CA TYR A 355 27.22 12.46 17.32
C TYR A 355 27.60 12.88 15.90
N GLY A 356 27.99 11.95 15.01
CA GLY A 356 28.43 12.25 13.65
C GLY A 356 29.73 13.08 13.56
N GLU A 357 30.01 13.62 12.37
CA GLU A 357 31.17 14.50 12.14
C GLU A 357 30.73 15.98 12.05
N THR A 358 31.47 16.87 12.74
CA THR A 358 31.23 18.31 12.65
C THR A 358 31.87 18.87 11.36
N PRO A 359 31.11 19.53 10.47
CA PRO A 359 31.68 20.18 9.29
C PRO A 359 32.73 21.23 9.64
N ASN A 360 33.75 21.36 8.80
CA ASN A 360 34.76 22.42 8.93
C ASN A 360 34.22 23.80 8.48
N GLU A 361 35.05 24.85 8.53
CA GLU A 361 34.65 26.22 8.14
C GLU A 361 34.18 26.36 6.67
N ALA A 362 34.58 25.44 5.79
CA ALA A 362 34.13 25.36 4.40
C ALA A 362 32.89 24.45 4.22
N GLY A 363 32.36 23.90 5.31
CA GLY A 363 31.20 23.00 5.33
C GLY A 363 31.50 21.56 4.91
N LEU A 364 32.76 21.16 4.86
CA LEU A 364 33.16 19.82 4.40
C LEU A 364 33.27 18.84 5.59
N LEU A 365 32.87 17.59 5.36
CA LEU A 365 33.21 16.45 6.22
C LEU A 365 34.52 15.83 5.72
N SER A 366 35.41 15.43 6.62
CA SER A 366 36.74 14.94 6.26
C SER A 366 36.85 13.42 6.29
N ASN A 367 36.04 12.75 7.10
CA ASN A 367 36.09 11.30 7.34
C ASN A 367 34.74 10.60 7.15
N ALA A 368 33.63 11.34 7.10
CA ALA A 368 32.28 10.80 6.98
C ALA A 368 31.62 11.05 5.61
N THR A 369 31.04 10.00 5.05
CA THR A 369 30.09 10.02 3.94
C THR A 369 28.66 9.99 4.50
N ALA A 370 28.10 11.17 4.76
CA ALA A 370 26.78 11.34 5.36
C ALA A 370 25.67 11.69 4.36
N CYS A 371 25.95 11.62 3.06
CA CYS A 371 25.00 11.96 2.00
C CYS A 371 24.98 10.91 0.88
N ALA A 372 23.77 10.58 0.41
CA ALA A 372 23.55 9.79 -0.79
C ALA A 372 22.68 10.59 -1.77
N VAL A 373 23.22 10.84 -2.96
CA VAL A 373 22.52 11.52 -4.07
C VAL A 373 21.99 10.47 -5.03
N ILE A 374 20.67 10.38 -5.18
CA ILE A 374 20.00 9.44 -6.08
C ILE A 374 19.29 10.22 -7.18
N LEU A 375 19.70 9.99 -8.43
CA LEU A 375 19.09 10.54 -9.63
C LEU A 375 18.03 9.59 -10.17
N VAL A 376 16.84 10.09 -10.44
CA VAL A 376 15.70 9.33 -10.96
C VAL A 376 15.16 10.03 -12.21
N GLU A 377 15.15 9.35 -13.35
CA GLU A 377 14.48 9.86 -14.56
C GLU A 377 12.96 9.68 -14.46
N SER A 378 12.20 10.73 -14.80
CA SER A 378 10.74 10.73 -14.70
C SER A 378 10.09 9.99 -15.86
N GLY A 379 9.63 8.75 -15.63
CA GLY A 379 8.95 7.93 -16.64
C GLY A 379 7.66 8.53 -17.21
N GLU A 380 6.98 9.46 -16.49
CA GLU A 380 5.79 10.16 -17.00
C GLU A 380 6.11 11.45 -17.77
N ASN A 381 7.26 12.08 -17.52
CA ASN A 381 7.67 13.34 -18.16
C ASN A 381 9.08 13.19 -18.74
N ALA A 382 9.16 12.68 -19.98
CA ALA A 382 10.43 12.46 -20.67
C ALA A 382 11.31 13.72 -20.69
N GLY A 383 12.45 13.68 -19.97
CA GLY A 383 13.40 14.77 -19.84
C GLY A 383 13.38 15.52 -18.50
N ASP A 384 12.52 15.13 -17.55
CA ASP A 384 12.62 15.54 -16.14
C ASP A 384 13.50 14.56 -15.34
N VAL A 385 14.39 15.09 -14.51
CA VAL A 385 15.27 14.33 -13.60
C VAL A 385 15.03 14.81 -12.17
N ASP A 386 14.65 13.89 -11.28
CA ASP A 386 14.54 14.15 -9.84
C ASP A 386 15.86 13.76 -9.15
N ALA A 387 16.51 14.72 -8.50
CA ALA A 387 17.70 14.47 -7.70
C ALA A 387 17.32 14.50 -6.22
N PHE A 388 17.41 13.36 -5.56
CA PHE A 388 17.21 13.22 -4.13
C PHE A 388 18.56 13.35 -3.42
N TYR A 389 18.66 14.28 -2.48
CA TYR A 389 19.83 14.49 -1.61
C TYR A 389 19.46 13.96 -0.22
N PHE A 390 19.76 12.69 0.04
CA PHE A 390 19.53 12.07 1.34
C PHE A 390 20.65 12.45 2.31
N TYR A 391 20.29 12.79 3.54
CA TYR A 391 21.17 13.14 4.65
C TYR A 391 20.98 12.09 5.74
N PHE A 392 22.08 11.58 6.26
CA PHE A 392 22.05 10.54 7.27
C PHE A 392 22.58 11.03 8.62
N TYR A 393 21.83 10.72 9.69
CA TYR A 393 22.18 11.03 11.06
C TYR A 393 22.16 9.72 11.86
N SER A 394 23.19 9.41 12.64
CA SER A 394 23.21 8.16 13.42
C SER A 394 22.26 8.17 14.62
N TYR A 395 21.76 9.34 15.01
CA TYR A 395 20.83 9.50 16.10
C TYR A 395 19.94 10.71 15.89
N ASP A 396 18.64 10.50 15.98
CA ASP A 396 17.65 11.56 16.11
C ASP A 396 17.25 11.74 17.58
N ARG A 397 17.19 12.99 18.01
CA ARG A 397 16.69 13.36 19.34
C ARG A 397 15.37 14.10 19.16
N GLY A 398 14.30 13.34 19.23
CA GLY A 398 12.94 13.84 19.15
C GLY A 398 12.62 14.94 20.18
N PRO A 399 11.52 15.68 19.97
CA PRO A 399 11.28 16.95 20.62
C PRO A 399 11.25 16.87 22.15
N ASN A 400 11.86 17.87 22.78
CA ASN A 400 11.77 18.15 24.19
C ASN A 400 10.36 18.67 24.54
N ILE A 401 9.90 18.42 25.76
CA ILE A 401 8.61 18.90 26.28
C ILE A 401 8.40 20.43 26.19
N THR A 402 9.48 21.20 26.11
CA THR A 402 9.49 22.66 25.89
C THR A 402 9.23 23.08 24.44
N GLN A 403 9.38 22.17 23.47
CA GLN A 403 9.01 22.36 22.06
C GLN A 403 7.50 22.15 21.81
N VAL A 404 6.68 21.99 22.85
CA VAL A 404 5.22 21.85 22.72
C VAL A 404 4.52 23.21 22.82
N LEU A 405 3.57 23.49 21.93
CA LEU A 405 2.76 24.71 21.96
C LEU A 405 1.84 24.82 23.21
N PRO A 406 1.60 26.03 23.74
CA PRO A 406 0.56 26.28 24.75
C PRO A 406 -0.84 25.94 24.23
N PRO A 407 -1.73 25.32 25.04
CA PRO A 407 -1.61 25.11 26.49
C PRO A 407 -0.96 23.78 26.88
N LEU A 408 -0.60 22.93 25.91
CA LEU A 408 -0.24 21.54 26.18
C LEU A 408 1.08 21.42 26.93
N ASN A 409 2.03 22.34 26.70
CA ASN A 409 3.23 22.46 27.53
C ASN A 409 2.94 22.60 29.04
N GLY A 410 1.86 23.28 29.45
CA GLY A 410 1.47 23.42 30.85
C GLY A 410 0.80 22.16 31.44
N VAL A 411 0.13 21.37 30.60
CA VAL A 411 -0.43 20.07 30.99
C VAL A 411 0.68 19.03 31.17
N LEU A 412 1.65 19.04 30.24
CA LEU A 412 2.77 18.11 30.21
C LEU A 412 3.85 18.47 31.26
N GLY A 413 4.26 19.72 31.34
CA GLY A 413 5.44 20.17 32.10
C GLY A 413 5.32 20.18 33.63
N SER A 414 4.16 19.85 34.21
CA SER A 414 3.98 19.85 35.67
C SER A 414 4.44 18.57 36.38
N ARG A 415 4.76 17.51 35.63
CA ARG A 415 5.14 16.18 36.18
C ARG A 415 6.25 15.46 35.41
N ILE A 416 6.87 16.12 34.44
CA ILE A 416 7.83 15.51 33.52
C ILE A 416 9.12 16.33 33.56
N ASP A 417 10.24 15.61 33.54
CA ASP A 417 11.59 16.15 33.45
C ASP A 417 11.74 17.08 32.24
N THR A 418 11.99 18.37 32.49
CA THR A 418 12.10 19.40 31.44
C THR A 418 13.32 19.21 30.54
N ASN A 419 14.25 18.33 30.91
CA ASN A 419 15.42 17.99 30.10
C ASN A 419 15.21 16.72 29.24
N ALA A 420 14.03 16.09 29.31
CA ALA A 420 13.72 14.89 28.54
C ALA A 420 13.17 15.20 27.14
N SER A 421 13.85 14.67 26.13
CA SER A 421 13.39 14.46 24.76
C SER A 421 12.46 13.24 24.66
N PHE A 422 11.61 13.23 23.64
CA PHE A 422 10.65 12.15 23.33
C PHE A 422 10.56 11.92 21.82
N GLY A 423 10.59 10.65 21.39
CA GLY A 423 10.75 10.28 19.98
C GLY A 423 12.21 10.04 19.56
N ASP A 424 13.13 9.97 20.53
CA ASP A 424 14.54 9.62 20.33
C ASP A 424 14.67 8.29 19.58
N HIS A 425 15.50 8.21 18.55
CA HIS A 425 15.74 6.97 17.82
C HIS A 425 17.14 6.92 17.19
N VAL A 426 17.62 5.69 16.98
CA VAL A 426 18.88 5.43 16.27
C VAL A 426 18.60 5.47 14.77
N GLY A 427 19.51 6.12 14.05
CA GLY A 427 19.53 6.32 12.59
C GLY A 427 18.36 7.13 12.05
N ASP A 428 18.62 8.12 11.20
CA ASP A 428 17.56 8.82 10.48
C ASP A 428 17.99 9.27 9.08
N TRP A 429 16.99 9.30 8.19
CA TRP A 429 17.09 9.61 6.77
C TRP A 429 16.19 10.80 6.45
N GLU A 430 16.76 11.99 6.51
CA GLU A 430 16.12 13.21 6.01
C GLU A 430 16.58 13.53 4.58
N HIS A 431 15.83 14.33 3.81
CA HIS A 431 16.20 14.62 2.42
C HIS A 431 15.60 15.88 1.82
N ASN A 432 16.31 16.43 0.84
CA ASN A 432 15.72 17.31 -0.16
C ASN A 432 15.55 16.57 -1.49
N MET A 433 14.60 17.00 -2.33
CA MET A 433 14.52 16.57 -3.72
C MET A 433 14.41 17.81 -4.62
N ILE A 434 15.21 17.87 -5.69
CA ILE A 434 15.14 18.95 -6.69
C ILE A 434 14.78 18.33 -8.03
N ARG A 435 13.73 18.86 -8.69
CA ARG A 435 13.35 18.44 -10.04
C ARG A 435 14.01 19.34 -11.08
N PHE A 436 14.76 18.74 -11.99
CA PHE A 436 15.41 19.41 -13.12
C PHE A 436 14.66 19.12 -14.42
N ARG A 437 14.56 20.13 -15.30
CA ARG A 437 14.05 19.99 -16.67
C ARG A 437 15.07 20.56 -17.63
N GLY A 438 15.67 19.71 -18.47
CA GLY A 438 16.77 20.12 -19.36
C GLY A 438 17.95 20.75 -18.62
N GLY A 439 18.35 20.17 -17.48
CA GLY A 439 19.46 20.64 -16.64
C GLY A 439 19.17 21.90 -15.80
N LYS A 440 17.95 22.45 -15.83
CA LYS A 440 17.56 23.60 -14.99
C LYS A 440 16.63 23.18 -13.87
N PRO A 441 16.86 23.62 -12.62
CA PRO A 441 15.96 23.31 -11.52
C PRO A 441 14.62 24.02 -11.71
N THR A 442 13.54 23.32 -11.36
CA THR A 442 12.14 23.76 -11.51
C THR A 442 11.43 23.94 -10.18
N GLY A 443 11.85 23.18 -9.16
CA GLY A 443 11.40 23.32 -7.79
C GLY A 443 12.10 22.34 -6.86
N ILE A 444 11.86 22.51 -5.57
CA ILE A 444 12.50 21.77 -4.47
C ILE A 444 11.46 21.30 -3.45
N TYR A 445 11.67 20.09 -2.95
CA TYR A 445 10.98 19.51 -1.79
C TYR A 445 11.91 19.51 -0.57
N TYR A 446 11.34 19.83 0.59
CA TYR A 446 11.96 19.78 1.90
C TYR A 446 11.26 18.69 2.73
N SER A 447 11.99 17.72 3.26
CA SER A 447 11.44 16.71 4.17
C SER A 447 11.19 17.28 5.56
N GLU A 448 10.00 17.02 6.10
CA GLU A 448 9.62 17.42 7.45
C GLU A 448 9.02 16.20 8.15
N HIS A 449 9.86 15.41 8.82
CA HIS A 449 9.46 14.19 9.54
C HIS A 449 8.81 13.13 8.61
N SER A 450 7.47 13.04 8.63
CA SER A 450 6.65 12.11 7.81
C SER A 450 5.94 12.79 6.63
N ASP A 451 6.15 14.08 6.43
CA ASP A 451 5.55 14.88 5.36
C ASP A 451 6.62 15.85 4.81
N GLY A 452 6.21 17.02 4.31
CA GLY A 452 7.14 18.06 3.88
C GLY A 452 6.51 19.12 2.98
N SER A 453 7.29 20.15 2.69
CA SER A 453 6.88 21.30 1.86
C SER A 453 7.58 21.29 0.51
N ALA A 454 6.83 21.64 -0.54
CA ALA A 454 7.35 21.82 -1.89
C ALA A 454 7.23 23.29 -2.33
N TYR A 455 8.23 23.78 -3.06
CA TYR A 455 8.32 25.14 -3.58
C TYR A 455 8.81 25.13 -5.02
N ASP A 456 8.20 25.97 -5.87
CA ASP A 456 8.73 26.28 -7.20
C ASP A 456 10.08 27.03 -7.06
N TRP A 457 10.99 26.89 -8.02
CA TRP A 457 12.38 27.38 -7.86
C TRP A 457 12.50 28.91 -7.78
N ASP A 458 11.53 29.65 -8.31
CA ASP A 458 11.43 31.11 -8.23
C ASP A 458 10.56 31.60 -7.05
N HIS A 459 10.12 30.69 -6.17
CA HIS A 459 9.25 31.01 -5.04
C HIS A 459 9.96 31.89 -4.00
N ALA A 460 9.37 33.03 -3.66
CA ALA A 460 9.98 34.09 -2.85
C ALA A 460 10.35 33.72 -1.39
N ALA A 461 9.99 32.52 -0.92
CA ALA A 461 10.47 32.00 0.37
C ALA A 461 11.83 31.29 0.27
N LEU A 462 12.23 30.81 -0.92
CA LEU A 462 13.51 30.16 -1.12
C LEU A 462 14.64 31.19 -1.01
N THR A 463 15.65 30.87 -0.21
CA THR A 463 16.93 31.58 -0.23
C THR A 463 17.88 30.78 -1.10
N ILE A 464 18.34 31.37 -2.20
CA ILE A 464 19.34 30.77 -3.10
C ILE A 464 20.64 31.57 -2.95
N GLU A 465 21.75 30.88 -2.68
CA GLU A 465 23.09 31.44 -2.58
C GLU A 465 24.00 30.70 -3.57
N ASP A 466 24.70 31.41 -4.46
CA ASP A 466 25.56 30.81 -5.50
C ASP A 466 24.90 29.66 -6.28
N GLU A 467 23.66 29.88 -6.73
CA GLU A 467 22.78 28.92 -7.43
C GLU A 467 22.31 27.70 -6.60
N ARG A 468 22.65 27.64 -5.30
CA ARG A 468 22.31 26.55 -4.37
C ARG A 468 21.22 26.96 -3.38
N PRO A 469 20.19 26.12 -3.14
CA PRO A 469 19.13 26.43 -2.19
C PRO A 469 19.61 26.20 -0.75
N ILE A 470 19.26 27.14 0.12
CA ILE A 470 19.55 27.05 1.55
C ILE A 470 18.47 26.21 2.26
N VAL A 471 18.93 25.37 3.18
CA VAL A 471 18.15 24.48 4.04
C VAL A 471 18.54 24.74 5.48
N TYR A 472 17.59 24.68 6.41
CA TYR A 472 17.84 24.76 7.85
C TYR A 472 17.37 23.46 8.50
N SER A 473 18.31 22.68 9.03
CA SER A 473 18.02 21.44 9.75
C SER A 473 17.63 21.75 11.19
N ALA A 474 16.56 21.12 11.67
CA ALA A 474 15.99 21.37 13.00
C ALA A 474 16.84 20.79 14.15
N TYR A 475 16.81 21.45 15.30
CA TYR A 475 17.46 20.99 16.53
C TYR A 475 16.87 19.67 17.04
N GLY A 476 17.68 18.62 16.98
CA GLY A 476 17.42 17.27 17.49
C GLY A 476 16.67 16.39 16.50
N SER A 477 15.62 16.93 15.85
CA SER A 477 14.72 16.25 14.92
C SER A 477 15.17 16.26 13.46
N HIS A 478 16.25 16.99 13.14
CA HIS A 478 16.89 17.15 11.83
C HIS A 478 16.04 17.62 10.63
N ALA A 479 14.72 17.69 10.77
CA ALA A 479 13.75 18.11 9.76
C ALA A 479 14.20 19.37 9.00
N ASN A 480 14.04 19.32 7.69
CA ASN A 480 14.58 20.32 6.77
C ASN A 480 13.56 21.44 6.53
N TRP A 481 13.93 22.67 6.87
CA TRP A 481 13.07 23.83 6.72
C TRP A 481 13.65 24.87 5.75
N VAL A 482 12.75 25.58 5.05
CA VAL A 482 13.11 26.63 4.07
C VAL A 482 13.66 27.92 4.69
N SER A 483 13.45 28.11 6.00
CA SER A 483 13.80 29.35 6.71
C SER A 483 14.17 29.07 8.17
N PRO A 484 14.92 29.96 8.85
CA PRO A 484 15.21 29.82 10.28
C PRO A 484 14.00 30.23 11.13
N GLY A 485 14.03 29.89 12.42
CA GLY A 485 13.01 30.23 13.40
C GLY A 485 12.27 29.00 13.92
N ASN A 486 10.98 29.20 14.25
CA ASN A 486 10.15 28.22 14.95
C ASN A 486 9.08 27.68 14.01
N HIS A 487 9.14 26.39 13.67
CA HIS A 487 8.21 25.76 12.72
C HIS A 487 7.31 24.76 13.42
N THR A 488 6.00 24.90 13.27
CA THR A 488 5.05 24.00 13.95
C THR A 488 4.70 22.79 13.08
N HIS A 489 5.24 21.63 13.44
CA HIS A 489 4.87 20.34 12.86
C HIS A 489 3.93 19.56 13.80
N ASP A 490 3.28 18.52 13.28
CA ASP A 490 2.30 17.67 14.01
C ASP A 490 1.23 18.43 14.82
N SER A 491 0.96 19.67 14.44
CA SER A 491 0.02 20.63 15.04
C SER A 491 0.41 21.21 16.41
N VAL A 492 1.44 20.68 17.06
CA VAL A 492 1.81 21.06 18.45
C VAL A 492 3.30 21.05 18.75
N LEU A 493 4.10 20.37 17.95
CA LEU A 493 5.54 20.28 18.14
C LEU A 493 6.22 21.40 17.35
N VAL A 494 7.30 21.94 17.88
CA VAL A 494 7.98 23.09 17.31
C VAL A 494 9.45 22.74 17.06
N ASP A 495 9.78 22.62 15.79
CA ASP A 495 11.17 22.57 15.35
C ASP A 495 11.82 23.96 15.52
N TYR A 496 13.07 23.96 15.96
CA TYR A 496 13.89 25.17 16.07
C TYR A 496 15.03 25.08 15.06
N CYS A 497 15.12 26.10 14.20
CA CYS A 497 16.07 26.18 13.10
C CYS A 497 16.87 27.49 13.20
N ASP A 498 18.20 27.43 13.07
CA ASP A 498 19.04 28.63 13.00
C ASP A 498 20.19 28.46 12.00
N ALA A 499 20.90 29.56 11.72
CA ALA A 499 22.07 29.56 10.84
C ALA A 499 23.34 29.23 11.66
N GLY A 500 23.44 27.99 12.13
CA GLY A 500 24.53 27.51 12.97
C GLY A 500 25.80 27.16 12.20
N LEU A 501 25.99 25.88 11.90
CA LEU A 501 27.13 25.38 11.12
C LEU A 501 26.68 25.06 9.70
N ARG A 502 27.41 25.56 8.70
CA ARG A 502 27.14 25.23 7.30
C ARG A 502 27.70 23.86 6.96
N TRP A 503 26.97 23.08 6.19
CA TRP A 503 27.37 21.79 5.65
C TRP A 503 27.10 21.78 4.14
N ASP A 504 28.04 21.22 3.39
CA ASP A 504 27.92 20.91 1.97
C ASP A 504 27.76 19.38 1.79
N PRO A 505 26.53 18.86 1.62
CA PRO A 505 26.30 17.42 1.56
C PRO A 505 26.99 16.73 0.38
N VAL A 506 27.11 17.42 -0.76
CA VAL A 506 27.67 16.82 -1.99
C VAL A 506 29.20 16.78 -2.00
N SER A 507 29.86 17.36 -1.01
CA SER A 507 31.33 17.33 -0.88
C SER A 507 31.91 15.94 -0.57
N SER A 508 31.15 15.08 0.12
CA SER A 508 31.54 13.70 0.43
C SER A 508 30.43 12.69 0.11
N ALA A 509 29.54 13.00 -0.84
CA ALA A 509 28.39 12.15 -1.15
C ALA A 509 28.72 10.91 -2.01
N TYR A 510 27.95 9.84 -1.81
CA TYR A 510 27.80 8.79 -2.82
C TYR A 510 26.77 9.21 -3.87
N PHE A 511 27.07 9.03 -5.16
CA PHE A 511 26.18 9.36 -6.27
C PHE A 511 25.65 8.11 -6.95
N TYR A 512 24.37 8.11 -7.33
CA TYR A 512 23.70 6.98 -7.95
C TYR A 512 22.70 7.41 -9.02
N HIS A 513 22.49 6.53 -10.00
CA HIS A 513 21.35 6.55 -10.90
C HIS A 513 20.39 5.41 -10.51
N PHE A 514 19.10 5.70 -10.37
CA PHE A 514 18.04 4.73 -10.14
C PHE A 514 17.14 4.65 -11.37
N ASP A 515 17.21 3.52 -12.06
CA ASP A 515 16.29 3.16 -13.15
C ASP A 515 14.92 2.80 -12.55
N SER A 516 13.90 3.57 -12.90
CA SER A 516 12.54 3.42 -12.37
C SER A 516 11.79 2.22 -12.96
N ASP A 517 12.10 1.80 -14.19
CA ASP A 517 11.46 0.69 -14.88
C ASP A 517 11.99 -0.66 -14.38
N THR A 518 13.31 -0.77 -14.19
CA THR A 518 13.95 -1.99 -13.64
C THR A 518 14.11 -1.97 -12.12
N SER A 519 13.78 -0.85 -11.47
CA SER A 519 14.02 -0.60 -10.04
C SER A 519 15.47 -0.81 -9.61
N ARG A 520 16.42 -0.46 -10.48
CA ARG A 520 17.85 -0.75 -10.32
C ARG A 520 18.66 0.51 -10.04
N LEU A 521 19.27 0.53 -8.86
CA LEU A 521 20.34 1.45 -8.49
C LEU A 521 21.68 1.06 -9.15
N SER A 522 22.41 2.05 -9.65
CA SER A 522 23.79 1.93 -10.15
C SER A 522 24.62 3.10 -9.64
N ARG A 523 25.81 2.83 -9.08
CA ARG A 523 26.70 3.89 -8.57
C ARG A 523 27.34 4.67 -9.71
N ILE A 524 27.39 5.99 -9.56
CA ILE A 524 28.11 6.92 -10.43
C ILE A 524 29.42 7.24 -9.74
N PHE A 525 30.55 6.96 -10.40
CA PHE A 525 31.87 7.13 -9.81
C PHE A 525 32.50 8.45 -10.30
N PRO A 526 33.08 9.27 -9.41
CA PRO A 526 33.87 10.43 -9.85
C PRO A 526 35.00 10.03 -10.81
N THR A 527 35.28 10.86 -11.81
CA THR A 527 36.29 10.60 -12.83
C THR A 527 37.66 10.35 -12.19
N GLY A 528 38.20 9.13 -12.34
CA GLY A 528 39.47 8.72 -11.74
C GLY A 528 39.38 7.98 -10.40
N SER A 529 38.17 7.70 -9.90
CA SER A 529 37.94 6.77 -8.79
C SER A 529 38.60 5.41 -9.01
N THR A 530 39.25 4.89 -7.97
CA THR A 530 39.74 3.49 -7.91
C THR A 530 38.85 2.59 -7.05
N GLU A 531 37.71 3.08 -6.56
CA GLU A 531 36.79 2.26 -5.77
C GLU A 531 36.09 1.21 -6.63
N THR A 532 35.95 0.00 -6.08
CA THR A 532 35.30 -1.14 -6.75
C THR A 532 33.96 -1.53 -6.15
N SER A 533 33.64 -1.04 -4.95
CA SER A 533 32.37 -1.30 -4.26
C SER A 533 31.27 -0.42 -4.83
N ASN A 534 30.09 -1.00 -5.05
CA ASN A 534 28.96 -0.28 -5.64
C ASN A 534 28.11 0.40 -4.56
N PHE A 535 28.23 0.00 -3.30
CA PHE A 535 27.42 0.43 -2.16
C PHE A 535 25.93 0.63 -2.54
N THR A 536 25.31 -0.37 -3.17
CA THR A 536 23.93 -0.25 -3.67
C THR A 536 22.86 -0.87 -2.77
N SER A 537 23.26 -1.78 -1.89
CA SER A 537 22.36 -2.62 -1.10
C SER A 537 21.62 -1.84 0.00
N PHE A 538 22.22 -0.76 0.52
CA PHE A 538 21.60 0.12 1.52
C PHE A 538 20.21 0.64 1.13
N LEU A 539 19.96 0.86 -0.18
CA LEU A 539 18.66 1.31 -0.67
C LEU A 539 17.58 0.23 -0.52
N TYR A 540 17.93 -1.03 -0.78
CA TYR A 540 16.98 -2.15 -0.79
C TYR A 540 16.74 -2.77 0.60
N PHE A 541 17.50 -2.38 1.62
CA PHE A 541 17.28 -2.84 2.99
C PHE A 541 15.91 -2.33 3.51
N SER A 542 14.98 -3.26 3.68
CA SER A 542 13.59 -3.00 4.06
C SER A 542 13.33 -2.94 5.57
N GLY A 543 14.36 -3.19 6.37
CA GLY A 543 14.29 -3.21 7.83
C GLY A 543 14.34 -1.82 8.46
N ARG A 544 14.72 -1.79 9.74
CA ARG A 544 14.86 -0.57 10.55
C ARG A 544 16.31 -0.15 10.64
N TRP A 545 16.59 1.11 10.36
CA TRP A 545 17.90 1.75 10.49
C TRP A 545 18.21 2.13 11.94
N GLY A 546 17.88 1.27 12.90
CA GLY A 546 18.05 1.55 14.32
C GLY A 546 17.33 0.55 15.22
N ASP A 547 17.55 0.70 16.53
CA ASP A 547 16.92 -0.06 17.61
C ASP A 547 15.39 -0.18 17.47
N VAL A 548 14.84 -1.27 18.02
CA VAL A 548 13.40 -1.41 18.27
C VAL A 548 13.03 -0.67 19.55
N GLN A 549 11.86 -0.01 19.56
CA GLN A 549 11.31 0.67 20.74
C GLN A 549 11.38 -0.19 22.01
N TYR A 550 12.01 0.34 23.06
CA TYR A 550 12.02 -0.31 24.38
C TYR A 550 10.61 -0.52 24.95
N ALA A 551 10.44 -1.63 25.68
CA ALA A 551 9.21 -1.99 26.35
C ALA A 551 8.79 -0.96 27.41
N ASP A 552 7.49 -0.93 27.74
CA ASP A 552 6.89 0.07 28.64
C ASP A 552 7.39 -0.02 30.09
N ASP A 553 7.97 -1.15 30.47
CA ASP A 553 8.56 -1.47 31.77
C ASP A 553 10.11 -1.43 31.78
N ASP A 554 10.77 -1.15 30.64
CA ASP A 554 12.22 -0.93 30.60
C ASP A 554 12.57 0.35 31.39
N PRO A 555 13.54 0.32 32.33
CA PRO A 555 13.89 1.47 33.16
C PRO A 555 14.43 2.69 32.38
N ARG A 556 14.86 2.49 31.12
CA ARG A 556 15.32 3.55 30.21
C ARG A 556 14.15 4.19 29.47
N GLN A 557 13.05 3.47 29.27
CA GLN A 557 11.86 3.97 28.61
C GLN A 557 11.10 4.94 29.53
N ARG A 558 10.60 6.04 28.98
CA ARG A 558 9.65 6.94 29.66
C ARG A 558 8.45 7.15 28.76
N THR A 559 7.25 7.02 29.30
CA THR A 559 6.00 7.26 28.56
C THR A 559 5.30 8.48 29.14
N VAL A 560 4.94 9.45 28.30
CA VAL A 560 4.10 10.58 28.68
C VAL A 560 2.69 10.07 29.02
N PRO A 561 2.20 10.26 30.27
CA PRO A 561 0.86 9.83 30.65
C PRO A 561 -0.23 10.46 29.77
N TYR A 562 -1.30 9.72 29.50
CA TYR A 562 -2.46 10.10 28.68
C TYR A 562 -2.19 10.31 27.18
N PHE A 563 -0.99 10.72 26.77
CA PHE A 563 -0.63 10.92 25.36
C PHE A 563 0.10 9.72 24.74
N GLY A 564 0.77 8.89 25.56
CA GLY A 564 1.43 7.66 25.09
C GLY A 564 2.76 7.88 24.36
N LEU A 565 3.23 9.13 24.27
CA LEU A 565 4.52 9.47 23.66
C LEU A 565 5.66 8.77 24.41
N LYS A 566 6.52 8.06 23.68
CA LYS A 566 7.65 7.30 24.21
C LYS A 566 8.92 8.14 24.16
N ARG A 567 9.87 7.86 25.06
CA ARG A 567 11.18 8.49 25.04
C ARG A 567 11.96 7.97 23.83
N TYR A 568 12.17 6.66 23.79
CA TYR A 568 12.80 5.97 22.69
C TYR A 568 11.75 5.31 21.80
N VAL A 569 11.88 5.42 20.48
CA VAL A 569 11.01 4.80 19.47
C VAL A 569 11.82 3.94 18.49
N THR A 570 11.14 3.10 17.71
CA THR A 570 11.79 2.24 16.71
C THR A 570 12.36 3.10 15.58
N GLY A 571 13.58 2.79 15.14
CA GLY A 571 14.23 3.46 14.01
C GLY A 571 13.41 3.45 12.69
N PRO A 572 13.70 4.38 11.77
CA PRO A 572 12.99 4.55 10.52
C PRO A 572 13.33 3.45 9.50
N THR A 573 12.65 3.50 8.37
CA THR A 573 12.95 2.64 7.20
C THR A 573 13.85 3.39 6.22
N GLY A 574 14.56 2.65 5.35
CA GLY A 574 15.55 3.22 4.44
C GLY A 574 14.97 4.09 3.31
N PRO A 575 15.82 4.76 2.52
CA PRO A 575 15.43 5.78 1.53
C PRO A 575 14.37 5.34 0.50
N LEU A 576 14.30 4.04 0.15
CA LEU A 576 13.33 3.51 -0.80
C LEU A 576 11.87 3.74 -0.37
N THR A 577 11.59 3.83 0.93
CA THR A 577 10.23 4.10 1.44
C THR A 577 9.80 5.56 1.28
N LYS A 578 10.72 6.49 1.00
CA LYS A 578 10.48 7.93 0.86
C LYS A 578 9.90 8.32 -0.53
N GLN A 579 9.41 7.33 -1.30
CA GLN A 579 8.81 7.46 -2.65
C GLN A 579 9.76 8.15 -3.65
N LEU A 580 10.69 7.37 -4.25
CA LEU A 580 11.66 7.86 -5.24
C LEU A 580 11.05 8.24 -6.59
N VAL A 581 10.02 7.52 -7.04
CA VAL A 581 9.28 7.85 -8.27
C VAL A 581 8.05 8.67 -7.89
N ARG A 582 7.99 9.93 -8.34
CA ARG A 582 6.92 10.89 -7.97
C ARG A 582 6.35 11.60 -9.20
N LYS A 583 5.04 11.83 -9.23
CA LYS A 583 4.42 12.68 -10.27
C LYS A 583 4.80 14.15 -10.14
N GLY A 584 4.98 14.63 -8.91
CA GLY A 584 5.40 16.01 -8.60
C GLY A 584 6.53 16.07 -7.58
N LEU A 585 6.80 17.28 -7.06
CA LEU A 585 7.84 17.50 -6.03
C LEU A 585 7.52 16.75 -4.73
N SER A 586 6.26 16.77 -4.29
CA SER A 586 5.78 16.07 -3.08
C SER A 586 5.52 14.57 -3.33
N PRO A 587 5.58 13.71 -2.30
CA PRO A 587 5.13 12.32 -2.39
C PRO A 587 3.67 12.21 -2.86
N ASP A 588 3.39 11.27 -3.77
CA ASP A 588 2.05 11.07 -4.35
C ASP A 588 1.04 10.53 -3.32
N HIS A 589 1.53 9.87 -2.27
CA HIS A 589 0.72 9.35 -1.18
C HIS A 589 1.22 9.88 0.17
N LYS A 590 0.44 10.78 0.79
CA LYS A 590 0.69 11.24 2.17
C LYS A 590 0.41 10.14 3.20
N GLU A 591 1.22 10.10 4.25
CA GLU A 591 0.97 9.20 5.37
C GLU A 591 -0.34 9.52 6.10
N LYS A 592 -0.99 8.47 6.62
CA LYS A 592 -2.29 8.59 7.29
C LYS A 592 -2.12 9.03 8.74
N ARG A 593 -2.04 10.34 8.99
CA ARG A 593 -1.99 10.92 10.34
C ARG A 593 -3.00 10.25 11.29
N PRO A 594 -2.58 9.64 12.42
CA PRO A 594 -3.45 8.97 13.38
C PRO A 594 -4.54 9.89 13.95
N TRP A 595 -5.60 9.28 14.47
CA TRP A 595 -6.78 10.01 14.94
C TRP A 595 -6.46 10.98 16.11
N ILE A 596 -5.47 10.66 16.94
CA ILE A 596 -5.02 11.49 18.07
C ILE A 596 -4.44 12.81 17.56
N GLN A 597 -3.48 12.77 16.63
CA GLN A 597 -2.92 13.96 15.98
C GLN A 597 -4.02 14.82 15.34
N ARG A 598 -5.00 14.20 14.67
CA ARG A 598 -6.14 14.95 14.08
C ARG A 598 -7.01 15.63 15.14
N ALA A 599 -7.28 14.97 16.27
CA ALA A 599 -8.03 15.55 17.38
C ALA A 599 -7.26 16.70 18.05
N VAL A 600 -5.95 16.55 18.20
CA VAL A 600 -5.02 17.59 18.69
C VAL A 600 -5.00 18.79 17.74
N ALA A 601 -4.90 18.57 16.42
CA ALA A 601 -4.97 19.62 15.41
C ALA A 601 -6.26 20.46 15.51
N ILE A 602 -7.41 19.78 15.65
CA ILE A 602 -8.71 20.43 15.82
C ILE A 602 -8.75 21.21 17.15
N PHE A 603 -8.23 20.66 18.24
CA PHE A 603 -8.14 21.35 19.52
C PHE A 603 -7.29 22.63 19.42
N MET A 604 -6.11 22.55 18.80
CA MET A 604 -5.20 23.70 18.64
C MET A 604 -5.79 24.79 17.74
N LEU A 605 -6.50 24.42 16.67
CA LEU A 605 -7.22 25.37 15.81
C LEU A 605 -8.32 26.12 16.58
N LEU A 606 -8.96 25.46 17.54
CA LEU A 606 -10.05 26.03 18.36
C LEU A 606 -9.53 26.77 19.62
N TYR A 607 -8.33 26.45 20.10
CA TYR A 607 -7.76 26.97 21.34
C TYR A 607 -7.73 28.52 21.42
N PRO A 608 -7.23 29.26 20.40
CA PRO A 608 -7.22 30.73 20.43
C PRO A 608 -8.59 31.37 20.56
N TYR A 609 -9.62 30.75 19.98
CA TYR A 609 -10.98 31.32 19.88
C TYR A 609 -11.86 30.98 21.09
N PHE A 610 -11.71 29.77 21.65
CA PHE A 610 -12.62 29.25 22.68
C PHE A 610 -11.98 29.07 24.05
N PHE A 611 -10.65 29.05 24.15
CA PHE A 611 -9.95 28.61 25.37
C PHE A 611 -8.85 29.55 25.87
N ARG A 612 -8.52 30.63 25.15
CA ARG A 612 -7.53 31.63 25.56
C ARG A 612 -8.22 32.87 26.18
N GLY A 613 -7.97 33.14 27.48
CA GLY A 613 -8.36 34.38 28.18
C GLY A 613 -9.45 34.23 29.26
N TRP A 614 -9.80 35.32 29.95
CA TRP A 614 -10.66 35.32 31.15
C TRP A 614 -12.08 34.75 30.95
N ARG A 615 -12.59 34.72 29.71
CA ARG A 615 -13.90 34.12 29.37
C ARG A 615 -13.83 32.66 28.89
N ALA A 616 -12.63 32.07 28.84
CA ALA A 616 -12.38 30.71 28.34
C ALA A 616 -13.25 29.62 28.99
N TRP A 617 -13.64 29.78 30.26
CA TRP A 617 -14.52 28.82 30.92
C TRP A 617 -15.97 28.86 30.41
N LEU A 618 -16.47 30.04 30.02
CA LEU A 618 -17.81 30.18 29.45
C LEU A 618 -17.88 29.63 28.03
N SER A 619 -16.90 29.97 27.19
CA SER A 619 -16.75 29.39 25.86
C SER A 619 -16.42 27.90 25.91
N GLY A 620 -15.66 27.45 26.91
CA GLY A 620 -15.41 26.04 27.20
C GLY A 620 -16.68 25.27 27.60
N LEU A 621 -17.57 25.86 28.41
CA LEU A 621 -18.88 25.27 28.73
C LEU A 621 -19.81 25.21 27.51
N VAL A 622 -19.84 26.26 26.69
CA VAL A 622 -20.59 26.25 25.42
C VAL A 622 -20.01 25.21 24.47
N PHE A 623 -18.70 25.10 24.36
CA PHE A 623 -18.03 24.09 23.53
C PHE A 623 -18.24 22.67 24.05
N LEU A 624 -18.22 22.46 25.38
CA LEU A 624 -18.59 21.18 25.99
C LEU A 624 -20.06 20.86 25.72
N GLY A 625 -20.95 21.85 25.78
CA GLY A 625 -22.34 21.74 25.38
C GLY A 625 -22.52 21.40 23.90
N VAL A 626 -21.72 21.99 23.01
CA VAL A 626 -21.68 21.67 21.58
C VAL A 626 -21.10 20.28 21.34
N ILE A 627 -20.03 19.87 22.02
CA ILE A 627 -19.49 18.50 21.96
C ILE A 627 -20.50 17.50 22.49
N VAL A 628 -21.16 17.75 23.62
CA VAL A 628 -22.22 16.88 24.16
C VAL A 628 -23.40 16.85 23.19
N THR A 629 -23.76 17.97 22.57
CA THR A 629 -24.81 18.02 21.54
C THR A 629 -24.38 17.27 20.27
N ILE A 630 -23.12 17.38 19.84
CA ILE A 630 -22.56 16.61 18.71
C ILE A 630 -22.48 15.13 19.08
N ILE A 631 -22.11 14.74 20.30
CA ILE A 631 -22.11 13.35 20.77
C ILE A 631 -23.55 12.83 20.88
N LEU A 632 -24.53 13.63 21.31
CA LEU A 632 -25.93 13.24 21.38
C LEU A 632 -26.61 13.22 20.01
N CYS A 633 -26.27 14.13 19.11
CA CYS A 633 -26.73 14.15 17.72
C CYS A 633 -26.01 13.09 16.90
N THR A 634 -24.75 12.78 17.17
CA THR A 634 -24.00 11.67 16.57
C THR A 634 -24.44 10.35 17.18
N ARG A 635 -24.82 10.27 18.46
CA ARG A 635 -25.47 9.07 19.02
C ARG A 635 -26.92 8.94 18.59
N ARG A 636 -27.67 10.02 18.30
CA ARG A 636 -29.00 9.95 17.67
C ARG A 636 -28.92 9.64 16.18
N ALA A 637 -27.92 10.17 15.48
CA ALA A 637 -27.63 9.87 14.08
C ALA A 637 -27.11 8.44 13.97
N ILE A 638 -26.14 8.00 14.78
CA ILE A 638 -25.70 6.61 14.88
C ILE A 638 -26.84 5.71 15.36
N LYS A 639 -27.69 6.08 16.33
CA LYS A 639 -28.84 5.23 16.72
C LYS A 639 -29.90 5.18 15.61
N GLY A 640 -30.11 6.29 14.90
CA GLY A 640 -30.98 6.41 13.72
C GLY A 640 -30.41 5.76 12.45
N TYR A 641 -29.09 5.64 12.35
CA TYR A 641 -28.31 5.06 11.26
C TYR A 641 -28.02 3.59 11.54
N LEU A 642 -27.94 3.14 12.79
CA LEU A 642 -27.97 1.73 13.19
C LEU A 642 -29.41 1.18 13.16
N SER A 643 -30.43 2.03 13.29
CA SER A 643 -31.82 1.64 13.05
C SER A 643 -32.23 1.71 11.56
N ARG A 644 -31.50 2.47 10.71
CA ARG A 644 -31.71 2.52 9.25
C ARG A 644 -30.76 1.61 8.46
N ARG A 645 -29.50 1.48 8.88
CA ARG A 645 -28.54 0.43 8.52
C ARG A 645 -28.39 -0.55 9.68
N GLN A 646 -29.37 -1.43 9.81
CA GLN A 646 -29.06 -2.77 10.26
C GLN A 646 -28.39 -3.51 9.11
N GLY A 647 -27.10 -3.20 8.87
CA GLY A 647 -26.26 -3.76 7.81
C GLY A 647 -24.77 -3.40 7.97
N TYR A 648 -23.91 -4.41 7.77
CA TYR A 648 -22.44 -4.44 7.73
C TYR A 648 -21.67 -3.59 8.75
N ARG A 649 -21.47 -4.16 9.94
CA ARG A 649 -20.26 -3.91 10.73
C ARG A 649 -19.30 -5.07 10.48
N LYS A 650 -18.30 -4.86 9.61
CA LYS A 650 -17.17 -5.79 9.47
C LYS A 650 -16.47 -5.90 10.83
N VAL A 651 -16.41 -7.10 11.40
CA VAL A 651 -15.67 -7.37 12.62
C VAL A 651 -14.29 -7.85 12.19
N ASN A 652 -13.27 -7.00 12.35
CA ASN A 652 -11.89 -7.47 12.32
C ASN A 652 -11.61 -8.17 13.67
N THR A 653 -11.90 -9.47 13.74
CA THR A 653 -11.15 -10.36 14.63
C THR A 653 -9.87 -10.73 13.91
N GLY A 654 -8.74 -10.21 14.41
CA GLY A 654 -7.39 -10.56 13.94
C GLY A 654 -6.96 -11.95 14.42
N ALA A 655 -7.79 -12.94 14.10
CA ALA A 655 -7.49 -14.35 14.21
C ALA A 655 -8.01 -14.97 12.93
N ASP A 656 -7.10 -15.42 12.07
CA ASP A 656 -7.42 -16.56 11.23
C ASP A 656 -7.87 -17.66 12.18
N VAL A 657 -9.12 -18.09 12.04
CA VAL A 657 -9.59 -19.32 12.66
C VAL A 657 -9.30 -20.39 11.62
N PRO A 658 -8.14 -21.10 11.72
CA PRO A 658 -7.94 -22.29 10.90
C PRO A 658 -9.09 -23.26 11.18
N LEU A 659 -9.46 -24.03 10.17
CA LEU A 659 -10.69 -24.82 10.11
C LEU A 659 -10.64 -26.10 10.99
N GLU A 660 -9.95 -26.02 12.13
CA GLU A 660 -9.53 -27.16 12.96
C GLU A 660 -10.04 -27.10 14.41
N THR A 661 -10.61 -25.97 14.89
CA THR A 661 -11.15 -25.86 16.26
C THR A 661 -12.49 -25.13 16.35
N LEU A 662 -13.54 -25.79 15.86
CA LEU A 662 -14.92 -25.52 16.27
C LEU A 662 -15.45 -26.70 17.09
N GLU A 663 -15.22 -26.69 18.41
CA GLU A 663 -15.99 -27.53 19.32
C GLU A 663 -17.46 -27.09 19.28
N PHE A 664 -18.34 -28.01 18.88
CA PHE A 664 -19.78 -27.80 18.87
C PHE A 664 -20.28 -27.75 20.32
N ARG A 665 -20.89 -26.64 20.72
CA ARG A 665 -21.42 -26.47 22.07
C ARG A 665 -22.92 -26.22 21.98
N ASP A 666 -23.69 -27.28 22.29
CA ASP A 666 -25.15 -27.25 22.31
C ASP A 666 -25.68 -26.36 23.45
N ASP A 667 -26.16 -25.16 23.10
CA ASP A 667 -27.05 -24.37 23.96
C ASP A 667 -28.50 -24.53 23.46
N ILE A 668 -29.14 -25.65 23.81
CA ILE A 668 -30.59 -25.83 23.69
C ILE A 668 -31.19 -26.09 25.09
N THR A 669 -32.36 -25.50 25.31
CA THR A 669 -33.26 -25.64 26.49
C THR A 669 -32.98 -24.75 27.71
N HIS A 670 -33.62 -23.58 27.72
CA HIS A 670 -34.45 -23.19 28.86
C HIS A 670 -35.54 -22.17 28.45
N HIS A 671 -36.74 -22.66 28.11
CA HIS A 671 -37.98 -21.90 28.28
C HIS A 671 -39.22 -22.82 28.30
N SER A 672 -40.16 -22.48 29.20
CA SER A 672 -41.30 -23.27 29.71
C SER A 672 -40.90 -24.21 30.87
N GLN A 673 -41.64 -24.27 31.98
CA GLN A 673 -43.10 -24.10 32.09
C GLN A 673 -43.60 -22.90 32.92
N VAL A 674 -44.87 -22.59 32.67
CA VAL A 674 -45.76 -21.78 33.51
C VAL A 674 -46.47 -22.70 34.50
N ASN A 675 -46.26 -22.45 35.81
CA ASN A 675 -47.27 -22.44 36.88
C ASN A 675 -46.59 -22.19 38.23
#